data_AF-A0A2E0SNC3-F1
#
_entry.id   AF-A0A2E0SNC3-F1
#
_cell.length_a   1.000
_cell.length_b   1.000
_cell.length_c   1.000
_cell.angle_alpha   90.00
_cell.angle_beta   90.00
_cell.angle_gamma   90.00
#
_symmetry.space_group_name_H-M   'P 1'
#
loop_
_entity.id
_entity.type
_entity.pdbx_description
1 polymer ?
#
loop_
_entity_poly.entity_id
_entity_poly.type
_entity_poly.pdbx_seq_one_letter_code
_entity_poly.pdbx_strand_id
1 'polypeptide(L)'
;MQQPAPIEKDHSGNEPAQSVRWSAYTLIITISLAVVLVGLFRAEPLSSGNDRSRWCTVWSLVERKTYQIDEIMQQPGWDTIDKVRHEGHFYSTKPALFPTLVAGIYRILNATTGLDLLRQTEETTRVMLIIVNVLPFLFTLLLWCLLLEKYASRFYTRLFLLTVVGIGTLLTPFCVTLNNHTVAAFSLLLALYAILRIKDAAPEEAQRPRWYFLAGFFAAFTCTNELPAALFGIISFLLLVRHDWKRTALYYVPGAIIPLGAFFLATYLSTGGIKPFYMYYGTEKYLFVHNGIPSYWFHPGGIDKSTDTPLQYLWHCLIGHHGIFSLTPVFLLFPYGWFLLRQQPAWGTKGSRQIAWIGCGLTIFLFLFYLSRTENYNYGGMTAGLRWTFWLIPFWILAMIPAADRFFRQANFWLVISPLLIVSIFSALYPLQSPWRHPWLFQWMTHAGLIDYSDPAPQVNFERQTWLQSLPGAGQTGWAEFTRERLYREPQTIRLTAVGGEEDVELTIKDSDQSEPIVARISRGLFARGAAVDELLKFSGDVSSERRTAIISWLAGGPKSSYFRVRDYRYLHSGLRPEAFRCMRATHSLLIRPDDGGPIRRYYCMAWWTEDVPFGVVRVRQVSSDARGVPLTESVWQMTAASQVAEFVNPFADQLEKNED
;
A
#
# COMPACT_ATOMS: atom_id res chain seq x y z
N MET A 1 -39.17 -42.33 -8.75
CA MET A 1 -37.88 -41.62 -8.56
C MET A 1 -37.10 -42.36 -7.50
N GLN A 2 -36.11 -43.16 -7.89
CA GLN A 2 -35.21 -43.84 -6.96
C GLN A 2 -34.39 -42.78 -6.20
N GLN A 3 -34.32 -42.90 -4.87
CA GLN A 3 -33.35 -42.16 -4.08
C GLN A 3 -31.95 -42.46 -4.63
N PRO A 4 -31.12 -41.46 -4.93
CA PRO A 4 -29.74 -41.74 -5.30
C PRO A 4 -29.06 -42.41 -4.11
N ALA A 5 -28.47 -43.59 -4.35
CA ALA A 5 -27.62 -44.24 -3.38
C ALA A 5 -26.53 -43.26 -2.93
N PRO A 6 -26.19 -43.19 -1.62
CA PRO A 6 -25.07 -42.40 -1.17
C PRO A 6 -23.83 -42.86 -1.95
N ILE A 7 -23.04 -41.91 -2.46
CA ILE A 7 -21.69 -42.22 -2.93
C ILE A 7 -21.01 -42.90 -1.76
N GLU A 8 -20.82 -44.22 -1.88
CA GLU A 8 -20.00 -44.99 -0.97
C GLU A 8 -18.65 -44.25 -0.94
N LYS A 9 -18.30 -43.68 0.22
CA LYS A 9 -16.93 -43.21 0.41
C LYS A 9 -16.08 -44.40 0.05
N ASP A 10 -15.31 -44.28 -1.02
CA ASP A 10 -14.36 -45.28 -1.47
C ASP A 10 -13.32 -45.46 -0.36
N HIS A 11 -13.71 -46.22 0.68
CA HIS A 11 -12.87 -46.77 1.73
C HIS A 11 -12.06 -47.93 1.15
N SER A 12 -11.66 -47.87 -0.13
CA SER A 12 -10.71 -48.81 -0.71
C SER A 12 -9.39 -48.71 0.05
N GLY A 13 -9.26 -49.50 1.11
CA GLY A 13 -8.06 -50.12 1.67
C GLY A 13 -6.83 -49.29 2.06
N ASN A 14 -6.72 -48.01 1.72
CA ASN A 14 -5.47 -47.24 1.80
C ASN A 14 -5.65 -45.85 2.45
N GLU A 15 -6.61 -45.67 3.35
CA GLU A 15 -6.62 -44.46 4.18
C GLU A 15 -5.57 -44.62 5.29
N PRO A 16 -4.54 -43.76 5.38
CA PRO A 16 -3.52 -43.91 6.40
C PRO A 16 -4.13 -43.84 7.80
N ALA A 17 -3.47 -44.51 8.75
CA ALA A 17 -3.83 -44.43 10.16
C ALA A 17 -3.94 -42.96 10.60
N GLN A 18 -4.87 -42.68 11.51
CA GLN A 18 -5.13 -41.31 11.98
C GLN A 18 -3.86 -40.61 12.45
N SER A 19 -2.98 -41.31 13.16
CA SER A 19 -1.67 -40.79 13.59
C SER A 19 -0.82 -40.32 12.41
N VAL A 20 -0.74 -41.09 11.33
CA VAL A 20 0.01 -40.72 10.11
C VAL A 20 -0.60 -39.49 9.46
N ARG A 21 -1.94 -39.42 9.36
CA ARG A 21 -2.63 -38.26 8.76
C ARG A 21 -2.34 -36.98 9.54
N TRP A 22 -2.49 -37.02 10.86
CA TRP A 22 -2.25 -35.86 11.72
C TRP A 22 -0.77 -35.48 11.81
N SER A 23 0.17 -36.42 11.70
CA SER A 23 1.59 -36.10 11.57
C SER A 23 1.87 -35.33 10.27
N ALA A 24 1.27 -35.74 9.15
CA ALA A 24 1.41 -35.02 7.89
C ALA A 24 0.78 -33.62 7.94
N TYR A 25 -0.39 -33.46 8.56
CA TYR A 25 -0.99 -32.14 8.79
C TYR A 25 -0.12 -31.26 9.66
N THR A 26 0.42 -31.82 10.76
CA THR A 26 1.32 -31.10 11.67
C THR A 26 2.58 -30.62 10.96
N LEU A 27 3.14 -31.42 10.05
CA LEU A 27 4.29 -31.02 9.26
C LEU A 27 3.95 -29.82 8.34
N ILE A 28 2.84 -29.88 7.61
CA ILE A 28 2.40 -28.78 6.71
C ILE A 28 2.11 -27.50 7.51
N ILE A 29 1.44 -27.63 8.66
CA ILE A 29 1.16 -26.50 9.55
C ILE A 29 2.47 -25.88 10.06
N THR A 30 3.41 -26.71 10.54
CA THR A 30 4.72 -26.25 11.02
C THR A 30 5.49 -25.51 9.92
N ILE A 31 5.52 -26.04 8.69
CA ILE A 31 6.17 -25.36 7.56
C ILE A 31 5.49 -24.03 7.24
N SER A 32 4.15 -24.00 7.22
CA SER A 32 3.38 -22.79 6.93
C SER A 32 3.63 -21.70 7.99
N LEU A 33 3.70 -22.09 9.26
CA LEU A 33 4.04 -21.18 10.35
C LEU A 33 5.49 -20.71 10.30
N ALA A 34 6.44 -21.60 10.01
CA ALA A 34 7.84 -21.23 9.85
C ALA A 34 8.01 -20.19 8.75
N VAL A 35 7.33 -20.36 7.61
CA VAL A 35 7.31 -19.38 6.51
C VAL A 35 6.79 -18.02 6.99
N VAL A 36 5.62 -17.98 7.63
CA VAL A 36 5.02 -16.72 8.11
C VAL A 36 5.91 -16.05 9.15
N LEU A 37 6.48 -16.81 10.09
CA LEU A 37 7.37 -16.27 11.12
C LEU A 37 8.66 -15.72 10.51
N VAL A 38 9.31 -16.44 9.59
CA VAL A 38 10.48 -15.93 8.86
C VAL A 38 10.13 -14.65 8.09
N GLY A 39 8.95 -14.59 7.47
CA GLY A 39 8.44 -13.38 6.84
C GLY A 39 8.31 -12.22 7.82
N LEU A 40 7.64 -12.44 8.94
CA LEU A 40 7.40 -11.44 9.99
C LEU A 40 8.69 -10.87 10.60
N PHE A 41 9.68 -11.73 10.86
CA PHE A 41 10.96 -11.29 11.41
C PHE A 41 11.88 -10.64 10.38
N ARG A 42 11.55 -10.71 9.08
CA ARG A 42 12.24 -9.98 8.01
C ARG A 42 11.47 -8.77 7.50
N ALA A 43 10.21 -8.62 7.90
CA ALA A 43 9.37 -7.51 7.50
C ALA A 43 9.78 -6.24 8.26
N GLU A 44 9.90 -5.14 7.52
CA GLU A 44 10.01 -3.82 8.12
C GLU A 44 8.64 -3.42 8.69
N PRO A 45 8.57 -2.92 9.94
CA PRO A 45 7.32 -2.45 10.49
C PRO A 45 6.83 -1.22 9.71
N LEU A 46 5.52 -0.99 9.71
CA LEU A 46 4.94 0.25 9.14
C LEU A 46 5.27 0.44 7.64
N SER A 47 5.45 -0.65 6.89
CA SER A 47 6.01 -0.63 5.53
C SER A 47 5.10 0.02 4.46
N SER A 48 3.85 0.34 4.77
CA SER A 48 2.94 1.06 3.85
C SER A 48 2.06 2.07 4.53
N GLY A 49 1.58 3.05 3.77
CA GLY A 49 0.55 3.98 4.25
C GLY A 49 -0.71 3.25 4.74
N ASN A 50 -1.05 2.12 4.12
CA ASN A 50 -2.21 1.32 4.51
C ASN A 50 -2.07 0.72 5.92
N ASP A 51 -0.92 0.11 6.19
CA ASP A 51 -0.56 -0.45 7.48
C ASP A 51 -0.44 0.67 8.53
N ARG A 52 0.33 1.72 8.23
CA ARG A 52 0.54 2.90 9.09
C ARG A 52 -0.74 3.57 9.53
N SER A 53 -1.71 3.70 8.63
CA SER A 53 -2.99 4.33 8.95
C SER A 53 -3.74 3.61 10.09
N ARG A 54 -3.66 2.28 10.15
CA ARG A 54 -4.25 1.50 11.25
C ARG A 54 -3.44 1.64 12.53
N TRP A 55 -2.12 1.55 12.45
CA TRP A 55 -1.24 1.72 13.61
C TRP A 55 -1.36 3.11 14.24
N CYS A 56 -1.52 4.16 13.43
CA CYS A 56 -1.78 5.51 13.93
C CYS A 56 -3.06 5.56 14.79
N THR A 57 -4.11 4.87 14.34
CA THR A 57 -5.37 4.76 15.12
C THR A 57 -5.15 3.97 16.41
N VAL A 58 -4.43 2.85 16.35
CA VAL A 58 -4.08 2.01 17.52
C VAL A 58 -3.35 2.84 18.58
N TRP A 59 -2.30 3.56 18.17
CA TRP A 59 -1.53 4.42 19.06
C TRP A 59 -2.40 5.54 19.64
N SER A 60 -3.16 6.24 18.80
CA SER A 60 -3.95 7.40 19.23
C SER A 60 -5.05 7.03 20.23
N LEU A 61 -5.67 5.86 20.07
CA LEU A 61 -6.67 5.35 21.01
C LEU A 61 -6.06 5.02 22.38
N VAL A 62 -4.83 4.52 22.42
CA VAL A 62 -4.17 4.16 23.69
C VAL A 62 -3.53 5.37 24.36
N GLU A 63 -2.75 6.16 23.63
CA GLU A 63 -1.96 7.26 24.20
C GLU A 63 -2.75 8.58 24.33
N ARG A 64 -3.76 8.78 23.47
CA ARG A 64 -4.52 10.03 23.39
C ARG A 64 -6.03 9.87 23.57
N LYS A 65 -6.52 8.63 23.66
CA LYS A 65 -7.95 8.32 23.83
C LYS A 65 -8.83 8.95 22.76
N THR A 66 -8.32 9.06 21.54
CA THR A 66 -9.00 9.68 20.39
C THR A 66 -8.73 8.90 19.11
N TYR A 67 -9.61 9.05 18.13
CA TYR A 67 -9.41 8.56 16.76
C TYR A 67 -8.58 9.52 15.89
N GLN A 68 -8.32 10.73 16.38
CA GLN A 68 -7.48 11.72 15.71
C GLN A 68 -6.03 11.23 15.65
N ILE A 69 -5.41 11.34 14.48
CA ILE A 69 -4.05 10.85 14.22
C ILE A 69 -3.03 11.98 13.96
N ASP A 70 -3.42 13.24 14.25
CA ASP A 70 -2.62 14.44 13.94
C ASP A 70 -1.21 14.37 14.53
N GLU A 71 -1.09 13.96 15.79
CA GLU A 71 0.19 13.96 16.52
C GLU A 71 1.11 12.83 16.04
N ILE A 72 0.59 11.61 15.92
CA ILE A 72 1.40 10.44 15.58
C ILE A 72 1.95 10.52 14.16
N MET A 73 1.22 11.13 13.22
CA MET A 73 1.71 11.31 11.86
C MET A 73 2.92 12.24 11.75
N GLN A 74 3.16 13.09 12.76
CA GLN A 74 4.35 13.94 12.81
C GLN A 74 5.62 13.16 13.19
N GLN A 75 5.46 11.95 13.75
CA GLN A 75 6.59 11.09 14.07
C GLN A 75 7.23 10.54 12.78
N PRO A 76 8.58 10.59 12.65
CA PRO A 76 9.28 10.04 11.49
C PRO A 76 8.86 8.60 11.21
N GLY A 77 8.42 8.33 9.99
CA GLY A 77 8.00 6.99 9.56
C GLY A 77 6.55 6.63 9.86
N TRP A 78 5.74 7.50 10.47
CA TRP A 78 4.33 7.24 10.80
C TRP A 78 3.31 7.88 9.85
N ASP A 79 3.70 8.88 9.05
CA ASP A 79 2.79 9.54 8.11
C ASP A 79 2.18 8.58 7.07
N THR A 80 0.96 8.86 6.65
CA THR A 80 0.19 8.03 5.74
C THR A 80 -0.60 8.85 4.71
N ILE A 81 -0.74 8.31 3.51
CA ILE A 81 -1.66 8.81 2.47
C ILE A 81 -3.10 8.35 2.71
N ASP A 82 -3.29 7.29 3.51
CA ASP A 82 -4.58 6.66 3.79
C ASP A 82 -5.28 7.38 4.95
N LYS A 83 -5.41 8.71 4.84
CA LYS A 83 -6.01 9.62 5.83
C LYS A 83 -7.06 10.53 5.19
N VAL A 84 -7.98 11.01 6.02
CA VAL A 84 -8.99 12.03 5.69
C VAL A 84 -8.87 13.21 6.63
N ARG A 85 -9.38 14.36 6.23
CA ARG A 85 -9.53 15.53 7.09
C ARG A 85 -11.00 15.72 7.45
N HIS A 86 -11.30 15.85 8.74
CA HIS A 86 -12.65 16.07 9.23
C HIS A 86 -12.60 16.97 10.46
N GLU A 87 -13.38 18.06 10.46
CA GLU A 87 -13.45 19.02 11.57
C GLU A 87 -12.06 19.52 12.02
N GLY A 88 -11.19 19.82 11.05
CA GLY A 88 -9.83 20.32 11.32
C GLY A 88 -8.78 19.26 11.65
N HIS A 89 -9.18 18.01 11.89
CA HIS A 89 -8.30 16.92 12.32
C HIS A 89 -8.12 15.82 11.27
N PHE A 90 -7.02 15.07 11.37
CA PHE A 90 -6.75 13.90 10.56
C PHE A 90 -7.26 12.62 11.19
N TYR A 91 -7.86 11.75 10.37
CA TYR A 91 -8.32 10.42 10.76
C TYR A 91 -7.89 9.35 9.76
N SER A 92 -7.82 8.11 10.23
CA SER A 92 -7.63 6.96 9.34
C SER A 92 -8.81 6.78 8.39
N THR A 93 -8.52 6.43 7.14
CA THR A 93 -9.54 5.98 6.17
C THR A 93 -10.09 4.59 6.46
N LYS A 94 -9.48 3.82 7.38
CA LYS A 94 -9.82 2.41 7.58
C LYS A 94 -11.02 2.26 8.51
N PRO A 95 -11.84 1.21 8.34
CA PRO A 95 -12.92 0.92 9.28
C PRO A 95 -12.43 0.89 10.73
N ALA A 96 -13.08 1.67 11.60
CA ALA A 96 -12.59 1.96 12.95
C ALA A 96 -12.56 0.74 13.89
N LEU A 97 -13.46 -0.23 13.70
CA LEU A 97 -13.61 -1.36 14.62
C LEU A 97 -12.30 -2.16 14.78
N PHE A 98 -11.67 -2.56 13.68
CA PHE A 98 -10.50 -3.44 13.77
C PHE A 98 -9.31 -2.78 14.50
N PRO A 99 -8.87 -1.56 14.14
CA PRO A 99 -7.87 -0.84 14.92
C PRO A 99 -8.29 -0.62 16.38
N THR A 100 -9.58 -0.45 16.68
CA THR A 100 -10.07 -0.31 18.06
C THR A 100 -9.86 -1.58 18.88
N LEU A 101 -10.14 -2.76 18.31
CA LEU A 101 -9.88 -4.04 18.96
C LEU A 101 -8.37 -4.24 19.19
N VAL A 102 -7.56 -3.87 18.19
CA VAL A 102 -6.09 -3.95 18.28
C VAL A 102 -5.53 -2.98 19.32
N ALA A 103 -6.12 -1.79 19.48
CA ALA A 103 -5.77 -0.86 20.57
C ALA A 103 -6.00 -1.47 21.96
N GLY A 104 -7.09 -2.23 22.14
CA GLY A 104 -7.33 -2.98 23.36
C GLY A 104 -6.23 -4.00 23.66
N ILE A 105 -5.78 -4.74 22.63
CA ILE A 105 -4.67 -5.71 22.75
C ILE A 105 -3.36 -4.98 23.06
N TYR A 106 -3.05 -3.88 22.36
CA TYR A 106 -1.84 -3.08 22.58
C TYR A 106 -1.81 -2.54 24.01
N ARG A 107 -2.93 -2.01 24.52
CA ARG A 107 -3.02 -1.53 25.90
C ARG A 107 -2.68 -2.62 26.92
N ILE A 108 -3.17 -3.85 26.73
CA ILE A 108 -2.84 -4.98 27.61
C ILE A 108 -1.36 -5.34 27.49
N LEU A 109 -0.83 -5.40 26.26
CA LEU A 109 0.57 -5.73 26.00
C LEU A 109 1.52 -4.72 26.65
N ASN A 110 1.27 -3.42 26.43
CA ASN A 110 2.03 -2.33 27.01
C ASN A 110 2.00 -2.37 28.54
N ALA A 111 0.82 -2.55 29.14
CA ALA A 111 0.67 -2.60 30.60
C ALA A 111 1.35 -3.82 31.25
N THR A 112 1.50 -4.94 30.54
CA THR A 112 2.04 -6.19 31.09
C THR A 112 3.53 -6.40 30.80
N THR A 113 4.03 -5.88 29.68
CA THR A 113 5.42 -6.11 29.23
C THR A 113 6.25 -4.82 29.15
N GLY A 114 5.61 -3.66 29.13
CA GLY A 114 6.27 -2.37 28.90
C GLY A 114 6.61 -2.09 27.43
N LEU A 115 6.25 -2.98 26.49
CA LEU A 115 6.47 -2.78 25.07
C LEU A 115 5.68 -1.56 24.55
N ASP A 116 6.40 -0.66 23.89
CA ASP A 116 5.87 0.63 23.43
C ASP A 116 6.04 0.80 21.91
N LEU A 117 4.97 1.30 21.25
CA LEU A 117 4.93 1.45 19.80
C LEU A 117 5.93 2.45 19.23
N LEU A 118 6.40 3.43 20.00
CA LEU A 118 7.37 4.44 19.52
C LEU A 118 8.81 4.05 19.88
N ARG A 119 9.03 3.50 21.08
CA ARG A 119 10.37 3.13 21.56
C ARG A 119 10.85 1.79 21.01
N GLN A 120 9.94 0.84 20.81
CA GLN A 120 10.23 -0.51 20.32
C GLN A 120 9.23 -0.89 19.21
N THR A 121 9.17 -0.08 18.15
CA THR A 121 8.19 -0.25 17.06
C THR A 121 8.23 -1.66 16.46
N GLU A 122 9.43 -2.18 16.20
CA GLU A 122 9.64 -3.47 15.54
C GLU A 122 9.18 -4.64 16.41
N GLU A 123 9.62 -4.68 17.67
CA GLU A 123 9.27 -5.73 18.62
C GLU A 123 7.77 -5.69 18.96
N THR A 124 7.25 -4.49 19.24
CA THR A 124 5.84 -4.31 19.61
C THR A 124 4.92 -4.73 18.48
N THR A 125 5.17 -4.26 17.25
CA THR A 125 4.34 -4.63 16.09
C THR A 125 4.42 -6.12 15.79
N ARG A 126 5.59 -6.76 15.91
CA ARG A 126 5.72 -8.22 15.72
C ARG A 126 4.92 -9.03 16.72
N VAL A 127 5.01 -8.72 18.01
CA VAL A 127 4.22 -9.42 19.06
C VAL A 127 2.72 -9.23 18.80
N MET A 128 2.32 -8.01 18.46
CA MET A 128 0.93 -7.72 18.09
C MET A 128 0.46 -8.53 16.87
N LEU A 129 1.26 -8.61 15.81
CA LEU A 129 0.95 -9.38 14.59
C LEU A 129 0.93 -10.89 14.84
N ILE A 130 1.74 -11.41 15.76
CA ILE A 130 1.62 -12.79 16.22
C ILE A 130 0.21 -13.04 16.78
N ILE A 131 -0.28 -12.14 17.64
CA ILE A 131 -1.59 -12.27 18.28
C ILE A 131 -2.73 -12.12 17.27
N VAL A 132 -2.69 -11.10 16.40
CA VAL A 132 -3.85 -10.75 15.56
C VAL A 132 -3.87 -11.46 14.19
N ASN A 133 -2.74 -11.98 13.72
CA ASN A 133 -2.64 -12.69 12.45
C ASN A 133 -2.13 -14.13 12.61
N VAL A 134 -0.96 -14.35 13.21
CA VAL A 134 -0.29 -15.67 13.18
C VAL A 134 -1.05 -16.72 13.99
N LEU A 135 -1.53 -16.38 15.18
CA LEU A 135 -2.35 -17.29 16.00
C LEU A 135 -3.71 -17.60 15.33
N PRO A 136 -4.48 -16.61 14.84
CA PRO A 136 -5.66 -16.89 14.02
C PRO A 136 -5.35 -17.75 12.79
N PHE A 137 -4.23 -17.50 12.10
CA PHE A 137 -3.81 -18.31 10.96
C PHE A 137 -3.59 -19.78 11.35
N LEU A 138 -2.84 -20.06 12.41
CA LEU A 138 -2.70 -21.42 12.97
C LEU A 138 -4.06 -22.05 13.25
N PHE A 139 -4.94 -21.33 13.95
CA PHE A 139 -6.28 -21.83 14.27
C PHE A 139 -7.07 -22.18 13.00
N THR A 140 -7.01 -21.34 11.97
CA THR A 140 -7.69 -21.63 10.70
C THR A 140 -7.11 -22.82 9.96
N LEU A 141 -5.79 -23.06 10.02
CA LEU A 141 -5.19 -24.26 9.44
C LEU A 141 -5.68 -25.54 10.13
N LEU A 142 -5.82 -25.52 11.46
CA LEU A 142 -6.42 -26.63 12.20
C LEU A 142 -7.89 -26.84 11.81
N LEU A 143 -8.63 -25.75 11.60
CA LEU A 143 -10.03 -25.80 11.14
C LEU A 143 -10.13 -26.37 9.72
N TRP A 144 -9.18 -26.04 8.85
CA TRP A 144 -9.07 -26.63 7.52
C TRP A 144 -8.83 -28.14 7.58
N CYS A 145 -7.97 -28.64 8.48
CA CYS A 145 -7.81 -30.08 8.68
C CYS A 145 -9.15 -30.77 8.98
N LEU A 146 -9.98 -30.17 9.85
CA LEU A 146 -11.30 -30.71 10.19
C LEU A 146 -12.28 -30.68 9.00
N LEU A 147 -12.30 -29.59 8.23
CA LEU A 147 -13.14 -29.48 7.04
C LEU A 147 -12.70 -30.45 5.95
N LEU A 148 -11.40 -30.56 5.69
CA LEU A 148 -10.84 -31.42 4.66
C LEU A 148 -11.04 -32.91 5.01
N GLU A 149 -10.91 -33.31 6.28
CA GLU A 149 -11.26 -34.67 6.73
C GLU A 149 -12.74 -35.00 6.46
N LYS A 150 -13.63 -34.02 6.64
CA LYS A 150 -15.08 -34.22 6.43
C LYS A 150 -15.46 -34.25 4.96
N TYR A 151 -14.94 -33.32 4.16
CA TYR A 151 -15.45 -33.02 2.83
C TYR A 151 -14.57 -33.53 1.68
N ALA A 152 -13.27 -33.73 1.89
CA ALA A 152 -12.38 -34.30 0.88
C ALA A 152 -12.23 -35.82 1.07
N SER A 153 -12.49 -36.55 0.00
CA SER A 153 -12.58 -38.02 0.00
C SER A 153 -11.20 -38.66 0.01
N ARG A 154 -10.19 -38.00 -0.56
CA ARG A 154 -8.83 -38.56 -0.69
C ARG A 154 -7.86 -37.91 0.29
N PHE A 155 -7.08 -38.72 1.00
CA PHE A 155 -6.04 -38.25 1.93
C PHE A 155 -5.12 -37.20 1.30
N TYR A 156 -4.64 -37.48 0.10
CA TYR A 156 -3.71 -36.57 -0.54
C TYR A 156 -4.37 -35.29 -1.08
N THR A 157 -5.67 -35.28 -1.40
CA THR A 157 -6.42 -34.03 -1.65
C THR A 157 -6.37 -33.14 -0.42
N ARG A 158 -6.50 -33.72 0.78
CA ARG A 158 -6.40 -32.99 2.05
C ARG A 158 -5.02 -32.36 2.20
N LEU A 159 -3.95 -33.12 1.96
CA LEU A 159 -2.58 -32.59 2.03
C LEU A 159 -2.35 -31.47 1.00
N PHE A 160 -2.75 -31.68 -0.25
CA PHE A 160 -2.61 -30.71 -1.32
C PHE A 160 -3.33 -29.39 -0.99
N LEU A 161 -4.61 -29.45 -0.61
CA LEU A 161 -5.38 -28.25 -0.28
C LEU A 161 -4.90 -27.57 1.00
N LEU A 162 -4.45 -28.33 2.00
CA LEU A 162 -3.84 -27.75 3.20
C LEU A 162 -2.54 -27.00 2.86
N THR A 163 -1.71 -27.53 1.96
CA THR A 163 -0.52 -26.83 1.44
C THR A 163 -0.89 -25.57 0.67
N VAL A 164 -1.94 -25.62 -0.17
CA VAL A 164 -2.43 -24.43 -0.89
C VAL A 164 -2.84 -23.35 0.10
N VAL A 165 -3.66 -23.67 1.10
CA VAL A 165 -4.08 -22.72 2.14
C VAL A 165 -2.88 -22.16 2.90
N GLY A 166 -1.93 -23.02 3.28
CA GLY A 166 -0.79 -22.65 4.11
C GLY A 166 0.19 -21.70 3.41
N ILE A 167 0.60 -22.03 2.20
CA ILE A 167 1.70 -21.33 1.50
C ILE A 167 1.45 -21.07 0.01
N GLY A 168 0.31 -21.52 -0.53
CA GLY A 168 -0.01 -21.41 -1.95
C GLY A 168 -1.01 -20.31 -2.30
N THR A 169 -1.42 -19.46 -1.34
CA THR A 169 -2.31 -18.32 -1.61
C THR A 169 -1.66 -17.00 -1.22
N LEU A 170 -2.05 -15.92 -1.89
CA LEU A 170 -1.63 -14.56 -1.57
C LEU A 170 -2.18 -14.03 -0.24
N LEU A 171 -2.96 -14.83 0.51
CA LEU A 171 -3.37 -14.50 1.87
C LEU A 171 -2.20 -14.63 2.86
N THR A 172 -1.31 -15.62 2.66
CA THR A 172 -0.17 -15.92 3.54
C THR A 172 0.76 -14.72 3.76
N PRO A 173 1.23 -13.98 2.73
CA PRO A 173 2.09 -12.82 2.95
C PRO A 173 1.40 -11.67 3.70
N PHE A 174 0.07 -11.65 3.81
CA PHE A 174 -0.64 -10.64 4.60
C PHE A 174 -0.64 -10.95 6.11
N CYS A 175 -0.23 -12.15 6.53
CA CYS A 175 -0.09 -12.44 7.95
C CYS A 175 1.00 -11.60 8.65
N VAL A 176 1.90 -10.96 7.89
CA VAL A 176 3.02 -10.18 8.43
C VAL A 176 2.74 -8.67 8.53
N THR A 177 1.53 -8.20 8.22
CA THR A 177 1.16 -6.77 8.28
C THR A 177 -0.22 -6.55 8.89
N LEU A 178 -0.51 -5.36 9.41
CA LEU A 178 -1.82 -5.07 9.99
C LEU A 178 -2.82 -4.75 8.89
N ASN A 179 -3.74 -5.68 8.65
CA ASN A 179 -4.74 -5.59 7.59
C ASN A 179 -6.05 -6.26 8.00
N ASN A 180 -7.14 -5.86 7.37
CA ASN A 180 -8.48 -6.43 7.61
C ASN A 180 -8.76 -7.68 6.74
N HIS A 181 -7.99 -7.91 5.68
CA HIS A 181 -8.23 -8.99 4.71
C HIS A 181 -8.03 -10.38 5.33
N THR A 182 -6.95 -10.58 6.09
CA THR A 182 -6.69 -11.83 6.83
C THR A 182 -7.80 -12.12 7.83
N VAL A 183 -8.14 -11.13 8.65
CA VAL A 183 -9.18 -11.23 9.68
C VAL A 183 -10.53 -11.55 9.06
N ALA A 184 -10.89 -10.92 7.94
CA ALA A 184 -12.12 -11.21 7.22
C ALA A 184 -12.16 -12.64 6.66
N ALA A 185 -11.07 -13.10 6.03
CA ALA A 185 -10.97 -14.47 5.51
C ALA A 185 -11.04 -15.53 6.62
N PHE A 186 -10.35 -15.30 7.74
CA PHE A 186 -10.37 -16.22 8.90
C PHE A 186 -11.76 -16.28 9.55
N SER A 187 -12.40 -15.13 9.70
CA SER A 187 -13.77 -15.02 10.21
C SER A 187 -14.76 -15.69 9.26
N LEU A 188 -14.59 -15.53 7.94
CA LEU A 188 -15.44 -16.20 6.97
C LEU A 188 -15.33 -17.71 7.15
N LEU A 189 -14.12 -18.26 7.27
CA LEU A 189 -13.93 -19.70 7.44
C LEU A 189 -14.66 -20.23 8.68
N LEU A 190 -14.59 -19.50 9.79
CA LEU A 190 -15.33 -19.80 11.02
C LEU A 190 -16.84 -19.78 10.82
N ALA A 191 -17.36 -18.78 10.11
CA ALA A 191 -18.77 -18.70 9.76
C ALA A 191 -19.20 -19.87 8.86
N LEU A 192 -18.40 -20.19 7.83
CA LEU A 192 -18.65 -21.32 6.93
C LEU A 192 -18.62 -22.65 7.69
N TYR A 193 -17.66 -22.85 8.60
CA TYR A 193 -17.61 -24.03 9.45
C TYR A 193 -18.89 -24.18 10.26
N ALA A 194 -19.33 -23.12 10.95
CA ALA A 194 -20.56 -23.15 11.74
C ALA A 194 -21.80 -23.44 10.87
N ILE A 195 -21.92 -22.80 9.70
CA ILE A 195 -23.03 -23.04 8.75
C ILE A 195 -23.00 -24.49 8.25
N LEU A 196 -21.84 -25.04 7.92
CA LEU A 196 -21.68 -26.43 7.48
C LEU A 196 -22.00 -27.43 8.61
N ARG A 197 -21.76 -27.09 9.88
CA ARG A 197 -22.22 -27.88 11.03
C ARG A 197 -23.72 -27.84 11.21
N ILE A 198 -24.39 -26.73 10.88
CA ILE A 198 -25.87 -26.66 10.87
C ILE A 198 -26.44 -27.47 9.71
N LYS A 199 -25.84 -27.36 8.52
CA LYS A 199 -26.43 -27.88 7.28
C LYS A 199 -26.18 -29.36 7.04
N ASP A 200 -25.05 -29.88 7.49
CA ASP A 200 -24.57 -31.23 7.15
C ASP A 200 -24.30 -32.10 8.39
N ALA A 201 -24.73 -31.71 9.60
CA ALA A 201 -24.67 -32.58 10.77
C ALA A 201 -26.03 -33.26 11.02
N ALA A 202 -26.04 -34.30 11.86
CA ALA A 202 -27.28 -34.92 12.33
C ALA A 202 -28.17 -33.88 13.05
N PRO A 203 -29.51 -34.04 13.06
CA PRO A 203 -30.44 -33.04 13.56
C PRO A 203 -30.11 -32.50 14.97
N GLU A 204 -29.75 -33.37 15.90
CA GLU A 204 -29.38 -32.99 17.27
C GLU A 204 -28.15 -32.08 17.32
N GLU A 205 -27.17 -32.32 16.46
CA GLU A 205 -25.97 -31.51 16.38
C GLU A 205 -26.19 -30.21 15.58
N ALA A 206 -26.95 -30.30 14.48
CA ALA A 206 -27.32 -29.17 13.63
C ALA A 206 -28.12 -28.10 14.38
N GLN A 207 -28.85 -28.51 15.42
CA GLN A 207 -29.74 -27.65 16.20
C GLN A 207 -29.09 -27.00 17.43
N ARG A 208 -27.78 -27.24 17.67
CA ARG A 208 -27.07 -26.66 18.82
C ARG A 208 -26.99 -25.13 18.72
N PRO A 209 -27.42 -24.39 19.76
CA PRO A 209 -27.42 -22.92 19.80
C PRO A 209 -26.09 -22.28 19.39
N ARG A 210 -24.98 -22.86 19.85
CA ARG A 210 -23.63 -22.36 19.59
C ARG A 210 -23.33 -22.19 18.10
N TRP A 211 -23.84 -23.05 17.23
CA TRP A 211 -23.54 -22.95 15.80
C TRP A 211 -24.24 -21.78 15.14
N TYR A 212 -25.48 -21.49 15.52
CA TYR A 212 -26.20 -20.32 15.02
C TYR A 212 -25.55 -19.04 15.53
N PHE A 213 -25.18 -18.99 16.82
CA PHE A 213 -24.46 -17.87 17.39
C PHE A 213 -23.12 -17.60 16.69
N LEU A 214 -22.28 -18.64 16.53
CA LEU A 214 -20.99 -18.52 15.85
C LEU A 214 -21.15 -18.14 14.38
N ALA A 215 -22.15 -18.68 13.68
CA ALA A 215 -22.45 -18.28 12.31
C ALA A 215 -22.81 -16.80 12.21
N GLY A 216 -23.66 -16.30 13.11
CA GLY A 216 -24.06 -14.89 13.14
C GLY A 216 -22.92 -13.95 13.49
N PHE A 217 -22.19 -14.27 14.56
CA PHE A 217 -21.04 -13.51 15.02
C PHE A 217 -19.97 -13.40 13.93
N PHE A 218 -19.51 -14.54 13.39
CA PHE A 218 -18.42 -14.50 12.43
C PHE A 218 -18.84 -14.01 11.04
N ALA A 219 -20.08 -14.24 10.60
CA ALA A 219 -20.56 -13.66 9.34
C ALA A 219 -20.62 -12.14 9.43
N ALA A 220 -21.15 -11.60 10.53
CA ALA A 220 -21.17 -10.16 10.76
C ALA A 220 -19.76 -9.59 10.96
N PHE A 221 -18.86 -10.28 11.67
CA PHE A 221 -17.48 -9.85 11.83
C PHE A 221 -16.71 -9.84 10.50
N THR A 222 -16.98 -10.77 9.57
CA THR A 222 -16.49 -10.67 8.19
C THR A 222 -16.99 -9.39 7.52
N CYS A 223 -18.28 -9.04 7.65
CA CYS A 223 -18.86 -7.82 7.06
C CYS A 223 -18.21 -6.53 7.59
N THR A 224 -17.91 -6.48 8.89
CA THR A 224 -17.32 -5.28 9.52
C THR A 224 -15.84 -5.09 9.16
N ASN A 225 -15.17 -6.17 8.75
CA ASN A 225 -13.79 -6.12 8.26
C ASN A 225 -13.74 -5.96 6.73
N GLU A 226 -14.75 -6.41 5.99
CA GLU A 226 -14.87 -6.29 4.54
C GLU A 226 -16.27 -5.82 4.14
N LEU A 227 -16.41 -4.54 3.79
CA LEU A 227 -17.71 -3.96 3.44
C LEU A 227 -18.43 -4.72 2.31
N PRO A 228 -17.76 -5.18 1.23
CA PRO A 228 -18.43 -5.98 0.20
C PRO A 228 -18.98 -7.32 0.71
N ALA A 229 -18.47 -7.83 1.84
CA ALA A 229 -18.97 -9.05 2.45
C ALA A 229 -20.33 -8.87 3.16
N ALA A 230 -20.89 -7.65 3.23
CA ALA A 230 -22.26 -7.41 3.70
C ALA A 230 -23.30 -8.32 2.99
N LEU A 231 -23.11 -8.56 1.69
CA LEU A 231 -23.98 -9.48 0.93
C LEU A 231 -23.89 -10.92 1.45
N PHE A 232 -22.71 -11.38 1.88
CA PHE A 232 -22.57 -12.69 2.54
C PHE A 232 -23.31 -12.73 3.88
N GLY A 233 -23.26 -11.66 4.69
CA GLY A 233 -24.04 -11.55 5.92
C GLY A 233 -25.55 -11.68 5.69
N ILE A 234 -26.07 -11.05 4.62
CA ILE A 234 -27.48 -11.16 4.23
C ILE A 234 -27.81 -12.59 3.75
N ILE A 235 -26.99 -13.16 2.88
CA ILE A 235 -27.22 -14.51 2.33
C ILE A 235 -27.18 -15.56 3.44
N SER A 236 -26.20 -15.49 4.35
CA SER A 236 -26.08 -16.43 5.48
C SER A 236 -27.25 -16.31 6.46
N PHE A 237 -27.71 -15.09 6.75
CA PHE A 237 -28.93 -14.87 7.53
C PHE A 237 -30.15 -15.52 6.86
N LEU A 238 -30.42 -15.22 5.59
CA LEU A 238 -31.57 -15.78 4.86
C LEU A 238 -31.48 -17.30 4.71
N LEU A 239 -30.27 -17.84 4.54
CA LEU A 239 -30.03 -19.28 4.49
C LEU A 239 -30.44 -19.96 5.80
N LEU A 240 -30.10 -19.35 6.95
CA LEU A 240 -30.40 -19.90 8.26
C LEU A 240 -31.84 -19.63 8.70
N VAL A 241 -32.45 -18.51 8.33
CA VAL A 241 -33.90 -18.28 8.50
C VAL A 241 -34.71 -19.38 7.79
N ARG A 242 -34.33 -19.71 6.55
CA ARG A 242 -34.96 -20.80 5.79
C ARG A 242 -34.72 -22.18 6.39
N HIS A 243 -33.64 -22.35 7.16
CA HIS A 243 -33.34 -23.61 7.84
C HIS A 243 -34.12 -23.73 9.15
N ASP A 244 -34.04 -22.71 10.01
CA ASP A 244 -34.74 -22.60 11.28
C ASP A 244 -34.78 -21.13 11.74
N TRP A 245 -35.93 -20.48 11.53
CA TRP A 245 -36.10 -19.06 11.86
C TRP A 245 -36.04 -18.80 13.37
N LYS A 246 -36.49 -19.74 14.22
CA LYS A 246 -36.54 -19.55 15.68
C LYS A 246 -35.13 -19.51 16.25
N ARG A 247 -34.29 -20.48 15.88
CA ARG A 247 -32.88 -20.52 16.31
C ARG A 247 -32.07 -19.39 15.69
N THR A 248 -32.40 -19.00 14.46
CA THR A 248 -31.76 -17.84 13.82
C THR A 248 -32.08 -16.56 14.58
N ALA A 249 -33.35 -16.30 14.91
CA ALA A 249 -33.74 -15.15 15.71
C ALA A 249 -33.13 -15.17 17.11
N LEU A 250 -33.10 -16.33 17.79
CA LEU A 250 -32.67 -16.43 19.17
C LEU A 250 -31.13 -16.45 19.36
N TYR A 251 -30.37 -16.92 18.37
CA TYR A 251 -28.92 -17.11 18.54
C TYR A 251 -28.09 -16.44 17.44
N TYR A 252 -28.47 -16.56 16.17
CA TYR A 252 -27.72 -15.92 15.08
C TYR A 252 -27.81 -14.40 15.17
N VAL A 253 -29.01 -13.85 15.35
CA VAL A 253 -29.22 -12.39 15.40
C VAL A 253 -28.46 -11.78 16.58
N PRO A 254 -28.56 -12.29 17.83
CA PRO A 254 -27.72 -11.79 18.92
C PRO A 254 -26.22 -11.93 18.65
N GLY A 255 -25.78 -13.03 18.04
CA GLY A 255 -24.38 -13.20 17.63
C GLY A 255 -23.93 -12.12 16.64
N ALA A 256 -24.76 -11.81 15.64
CA ALA A 256 -24.47 -10.80 14.62
C ALA A 256 -24.52 -9.35 15.15
N ILE A 257 -25.40 -9.06 16.11
CA ILE A 257 -25.52 -7.73 16.72
C ILE A 257 -24.23 -7.30 17.42
N ILE A 258 -23.45 -8.22 17.99
CA ILE A 258 -22.21 -7.88 18.72
C ILE A 258 -21.19 -7.16 17.82
N PRO A 259 -20.67 -7.76 16.73
CA PRO A 259 -19.72 -7.08 15.85
C PRO A 259 -20.35 -5.90 15.11
N LEU A 260 -21.63 -5.96 14.69
CA LEU A 260 -22.30 -4.84 14.02
C LEU A 260 -22.44 -3.64 14.95
N GLY A 261 -22.89 -3.86 16.18
CA GLY A 261 -23.03 -2.82 17.20
C GLY A 261 -21.67 -2.19 17.52
N ALA A 262 -20.63 -3.01 17.70
CA ALA A 262 -19.27 -2.52 17.90
C ALA A 262 -18.75 -1.72 16.70
N PHE A 263 -19.07 -2.14 15.47
CA PHE A 263 -18.70 -1.43 14.25
C PHE A 263 -19.36 -0.06 14.15
N PHE A 264 -20.69 0.02 14.35
CA PHE A 264 -21.41 1.28 14.30
C PHE A 264 -21.02 2.20 15.45
N LEU A 265 -20.75 1.66 16.65
CA LEU A 265 -20.25 2.44 17.77
C LEU A 265 -18.87 3.02 17.48
N ALA A 266 -17.90 2.20 17.05
CA ALA A 266 -16.56 2.68 16.70
C ALA A 266 -16.60 3.69 15.54
N THR A 267 -17.49 3.48 14.57
CA THR A 267 -17.70 4.42 13.47
C THR A 267 -18.26 5.75 13.99
N TYR A 268 -19.31 5.71 14.82
CA TYR A 268 -19.89 6.90 15.42
C TYR A 268 -18.89 7.70 16.26
N LEU A 269 -18.09 7.02 17.08
CA LEU A 269 -17.03 7.64 17.88
C LEU A 269 -15.91 8.25 17.02
N SER A 270 -15.68 7.72 15.81
CA SER A 270 -14.65 8.20 14.90
C SER A 270 -15.11 9.29 13.94
N THR A 271 -16.37 9.25 13.49
CA THR A 271 -16.86 10.09 12.38
C THR A 271 -18.01 11.02 12.77
N GLY A 272 -18.56 10.88 13.99
CA GLY A 272 -19.79 11.54 14.42
C GLY A 272 -21.08 10.95 13.81
N GLY A 273 -20.98 9.90 12.98
CA GLY A 273 -22.12 9.31 12.28
C GLY A 273 -21.99 7.80 12.02
N ILE A 274 -22.94 7.22 11.28
CA ILE A 274 -22.94 5.77 10.99
C ILE A 274 -22.15 5.40 9.72
N LYS A 275 -21.76 6.40 8.91
CA LYS A 275 -21.00 6.21 7.68
C LYS A 275 -19.50 6.23 7.99
N PRO A 276 -18.73 5.16 7.72
CA PRO A 276 -17.29 5.13 7.95
C PRO A 276 -16.55 6.03 6.94
N PHE A 277 -15.40 6.57 7.35
CA PHE A 277 -14.60 7.47 6.50
C PHE A 277 -14.26 6.87 5.14
N TYR A 278 -14.00 5.57 5.06
CA TYR A 278 -13.77 4.88 3.79
C TYR A 278 -14.84 5.16 2.71
N MET A 279 -16.11 5.36 3.10
CA MET A 279 -17.22 5.62 2.18
C MET A 279 -17.36 7.09 1.76
N TYR A 280 -16.47 7.97 2.22
CA TYR A 280 -16.39 9.38 1.82
C TYR A 280 -15.37 9.60 0.70
N TYR A 281 -14.89 8.53 0.06
CA TYR A 281 -13.99 8.66 -1.09
C TYR A 281 -14.57 9.58 -2.16
N GLY A 282 -13.76 10.51 -2.66
CA GLY A 282 -14.15 11.53 -3.64
C GLY A 282 -14.78 12.81 -3.06
N THR A 283 -15.02 12.87 -1.75
CA THR A 283 -15.61 14.06 -1.09
C THR A 283 -14.55 14.99 -0.50
N GLU A 284 -14.96 16.11 0.09
CA GLU A 284 -14.12 17.11 0.78
C GLU A 284 -13.26 16.50 1.89
N LYS A 285 -13.68 15.37 2.47
CA LYS A 285 -12.88 14.65 3.48
C LYS A 285 -11.60 14.04 2.90
N TYR A 286 -11.64 13.63 1.63
CA TYR A 286 -10.50 13.05 0.92
C TYR A 286 -9.73 14.11 0.13
N LEU A 287 -10.43 15.09 -0.42
CA LEU A 287 -9.88 16.16 -1.24
C LEU A 287 -9.68 17.38 -0.34
N PHE A 288 -8.50 17.52 0.24
CA PHE A 288 -8.17 18.63 1.12
C PHE A 288 -6.75 19.15 0.87
N VAL A 289 -6.52 20.43 1.17
CA VAL A 289 -5.19 21.03 1.20
C VAL A 289 -4.86 21.40 2.64
N HIS A 290 -3.69 20.99 3.10
CA HIS A 290 -3.21 21.29 4.45
C HIS A 290 -1.78 21.83 4.39
N ASN A 291 -1.56 23.03 4.93
CA ASN A 291 -0.29 23.75 4.91
C ASN A 291 0.34 23.78 3.50
N GLY A 292 -0.46 24.07 2.47
CA GLY A 292 -0.03 24.11 1.07
C GLY A 292 0.18 22.75 0.39
N ILE A 293 -0.08 21.64 1.09
CA ILE A 293 0.07 20.28 0.56
C ILE A 293 -1.32 19.70 0.27
N PRO A 294 -1.65 19.37 -1.01
CA PRO A 294 -2.86 18.64 -1.32
C PRO A 294 -2.76 17.20 -0.86
N SER A 295 -3.90 16.61 -0.51
CA SER A 295 -3.99 15.18 -0.29
C SER A 295 -3.57 14.41 -1.54
N TYR A 296 -3.05 13.19 -1.34
CA TYR A 296 -2.67 12.29 -2.42
C TYR A 296 -3.83 12.02 -3.40
N TRP A 297 -5.06 12.06 -2.90
CA TRP A 297 -6.27 11.69 -3.65
C TRP A 297 -6.74 12.74 -4.64
N PHE A 298 -6.18 13.95 -4.65
CA PHE A 298 -6.38 14.90 -5.76
C PHE A 298 -5.83 14.34 -7.08
N HIS A 299 -4.63 13.79 -7.01
CA HIS A 299 -3.90 13.27 -8.16
C HIS A 299 -3.19 11.99 -7.74
N PRO A 300 -3.93 10.87 -7.61
CA PRO A 300 -3.31 9.59 -7.31
C PRO A 300 -2.22 9.29 -8.34
N GLY A 301 -1.14 8.68 -7.88
CA GLY A 301 0.02 8.33 -8.69
C GLY A 301 0.06 6.85 -9.01
N GLY A 302 0.79 6.45 -10.04
CA GLY A 302 1.02 5.04 -10.29
C GLY A 302 -0.24 4.28 -10.71
N ILE A 303 -0.37 3.06 -10.17
CA ILE A 303 -1.50 2.15 -10.43
C ILE A 303 -2.85 2.70 -9.93
N ASP A 304 -2.84 3.65 -8.99
CA ASP A 304 -4.05 4.25 -8.41
C ASP A 304 -4.69 5.31 -9.33
N LYS A 305 -4.04 5.66 -10.45
CA LYS A 305 -4.59 6.59 -11.47
C LYS A 305 -5.77 6.04 -12.25
N SER A 306 -5.96 4.72 -12.27
CA SER A 306 -7.00 4.06 -13.06
C SER A 306 -6.98 4.45 -14.56
N THR A 307 -5.86 4.19 -15.24
CA THR A 307 -5.72 4.46 -16.69
C THR A 307 -6.30 3.36 -17.60
N ASP A 308 -6.75 2.25 -17.02
CA ASP A 308 -7.16 1.08 -17.77
C ASP A 308 -8.62 1.17 -18.25
N THR A 309 -8.87 0.65 -19.46
CA THR A 309 -10.23 0.36 -19.91
C THR A 309 -10.87 -0.76 -19.08
N PRO A 310 -12.22 -0.90 -19.05
CA PRO A 310 -12.89 -1.97 -18.32
C PRO A 310 -12.36 -3.38 -18.65
N LEU A 311 -12.02 -3.64 -19.92
CA LEU A 311 -11.52 -4.92 -20.36
C LEU A 311 -10.07 -5.16 -19.92
N GLN A 312 -9.22 -4.15 -19.98
CA GLN A 312 -7.85 -4.22 -19.44
C GLN A 312 -7.87 -4.48 -17.93
N TYR A 313 -8.74 -3.77 -17.20
CA TYR A 313 -8.90 -3.98 -15.77
C TYR A 313 -9.34 -5.41 -15.44
N LEU A 314 -10.36 -5.93 -16.13
CA LEU A 314 -10.81 -7.31 -15.95
C LEU A 314 -9.69 -8.33 -16.28
N TRP A 315 -8.98 -8.12 -17.40
CA TRP A 315 -7.86 -8.95 -17.80
C TRP A 315 -6.79 -9.00 -16.71
N HIS A 316 -6.39 -7.85 -16.18
CA HIS A 316 -5.39 -7.74 -15.13
C HIS A 316 -5.85 -8.29 -13.78
N CYS A 317 -7.16 -8.32 -13.50
CA CYS A 317 -7.73 -8.98 -12.33
C CYS A 317 -7.79 -10.52 -12.45
N LEU A 318 -7.88 -11.07 -13.66
CA LEU A 318 -7.98 -12.52 -13.88
C LEU A 318 -6.62 -13.18 -14.17
N ILE A 319 -5.89 -12.70 -15.17
CA ILE A 319 -4.66 -13.34 -15.68
C ILE A 319 -3.50 -12.38 -15.95
N GLY A 320 -3.70 -11.07 -15.80
CA GLY A 320 -2.60 -10.11 -15.89
C GLY A 320 -1.88 -9.89 -14.55
N HIS A 321 -1.33 -8.70 -14.35
CA HIS A 321 -0.37 -8.42 -13.29
C HIS A 321 -0.87 -8.62 -11.85
N HIS A 322 -2.17 -8.45 -11.56
CA HIS A 322 -2.81 -8.75 -10.27
C HIS A 322 -3.75 -9.97 -10.35
N GLY A 323 -3.55 -10.81 -11.36
CA GLY A 323 -4.51 -11.84 -11.74
C GLY A 323 -4.64 -12.97 -10.73
N ILE A 324 -5.90 -13.32 -10.39
CA ILE A 324 -6.21 -14.48 -9.52
C ILE A 324 -5.59 -15.77 -10.08
N PHE A 325 -5.67 -15.99 -11.40
CA PHE A 325 -5.20 -17.22 -12.04
C PHE A 325 -3.74 -17.14 -12.51
N SER A 326 -3.16 -15.96 -12.67
CA SER A 326 -1.73 -15.82 -13.02
C SER A 326 -0.83 -15.85 -11.79
N LEU A 327 -1.24 -15.20 -10.71
CA LEU A 327 -0.50 -15.19 -9.45
C LEU A 327 -0.85 -16.37 -8.53
N THR A 328 -2.01 -17.01 -8.71
CA THR A 328 -2.36 -18.23 -7.99
C THR A 328 -2.92 -19.28 -8.96
N PRO A 329 -2.12 -19.81 -9.91
CA PRO A 329 -2.63 -20.71 -10.97
C PRO A 329 -3.31 -21.98 -10.48
N VAL A 330 -3.03 -22.42 -9.25
CA VAL A 330 -3.75 -23.55 -8.64
C VAL A 330 -5.26 -23.28 -8.50
N PHE A 331 -5.67 -22.01 -8.49
CA PHE A 331 -7.07 -21.60 -8.49
C PHE A 331 -7.83 -21.89 -9.77
N LEU A 332 -7.18 -22.32 -10.87
CA LEU A 332 -7.88 -22.90 -12.03
C LEU A 332 -8.75 -24.12 -11.65
N LEU A 333 -8.49 -24.74 -10.50
CA LEU A 333 -9.30 -25.82 -9.97
C LEU A 333 -10.66 -25.39 -9.41
N PHE A 334 -10.83 -24.16 -8.90
CA PHE A 334 -12.12 -23.77 -8.29
C PHE A 334 -13.25 -23.59 -9.33
N PRO A 335 -13.04 -22.96 -10.51
CA PRO A 335 -14.08 -22.88 -11.54
C PRO A 335 -14.44 -24.28 -12.05
N TYR A 336 -13.44 -25.14 -12.21
CA TYR A 336 -13.65 -26.51 -12.64
C TYR A 336 -14.38 -27.35 -11.59
N GLY A 337 -14.11 -27.12 -10.30
CA GLY A 337 -14.86 -27.73 -9.22
C GLY A 337 -16.33 -27.31 -9.20
N TRP A 338 -16.65 -26.03 -9.44
CA TRP A 338 -18.04 -25.60 -9.66
C TRP A 338 -18.69 -26.29 -10.87
N PHE A 339 -17.96 -26.42 -11.98
CA PHE A 339 -18.43 -27.18 -13.13
C PHE A 339 -18.75 -28.63 -12.79
N LEU A 340 -17.88 -29.32 -12.04
CA LEU A 340 -18.11 -30.70 -11.59
C LEU A 340 -19.32 -30.82 -10.66
N LEU A 341 -19.52 -29.88 -9.73
CA LEU A 341 -20.70 -29.86 -8.85
C LEU A 341 -22.02 -29.67 -9.62
N ARG A 342 -21.97 -28.94 -10.76
CA ARG A 342 -23.12 -28.82 -11.67
C ARG A 342 -23.39 -30.12 -12.41
N GLN A 343 -22.35 -30.76 -12.95
CA GLN A 343 -22.46 -31.99 -13.74
C GLN A 343 -22.82 -33.22 -12.90
N GLN A 344 -22.36 -33.26 -11.65
CA GLN A 344 -22.54 -34.39 -10.74
C GLN A 344 -23.17 -33.90 -9.44
N PRO A 345 -24.51 -33.67 -9.40
CA PRO A 345 -25.19 -33.18 -8.21
C PRO A 345 -25.03 -34.11 -7.01
N ALA A 346 -24.73 -35.40 -7.20
CA ALA A 346 -24.45 -36.34 -6.12
C ALA A 346 -23.13 -36.04 -5.38
N TRP A 347 -22.25 -35.21 -5.95
CA TRP A 347 -20.96 -34.90 -5.34
C TRP A 347 -21.11 -33.97 -4.13
N GLY A 348 -20.65 -34.46 -2.98
CA GLY A 348 -20.69 -33.72 -1.73
C GLY A 348 -22.08 -33.61 -1.11
N THR A 349 -22.12 -33.02 0.07
CA THR A 349 -23.35 -32.84 0.84
C THR A 349 -24.25 -31.72 0.28
N LYS A 350 -25.50 -31.64 0.75
CA LYS A 350 -26.41 -30.54 0.37
C LYS A 350 -25.86 -29.18 0.84
N GLY A 351 -25.33 -29.08 2.06
CA GLY A 351 -24.76 -27.86 2.61
C GLY A 351 -23.50 -27.43 1.86
N SER A 352 -22.54 -28.33 1.66
CA SER A 352 -21.31 -28.00 0.91
C SER A 352 -21.58 -27.51 -0.51
N ARG A 353 -22.56 -28.08 -1.22
CA ARG A 353 -23.00 -27.60 -2.54
C ARG A 353 -23.60 -26.20 -2.49
N GLN A 354 -24.45 -25.93 -1.50
CA GLN A 354 -25.03 -24.59 -1.32
C GLN A 354 -23.96 -23.54 -1.04
N ILE A 355 -22.98 -23.85 -0.17
CA ILE A 355 -21.84 -22.97 0.11
C ILE A 355 -21.01 -22.72 -1.15
N ALA A 356 -20.75 -23.74 -1.97
CA ALA A 356 -20.01 -23.57 -3.22
C ALA A 356 -20.71 -22.61 -4.19
N TRP A 357 -22.04 -22.73 -4.35
CA TRP A 357 -22.81 -21.81 -5.22
C TRP A 357 -22.93 -20.40 -4.65
N ILE A 358 -23.04 -20.24 -3.33
CA ILE A 358 -22.96 -18.92 -2.68
C ILE A 358 -21.60 -18.28 -2.98
N GLY A 359 -20.51 -19.03 -2.83
CA GLY A 359 -19.17 -18.56 -3.18
C GLY A 359 -19.02 -18.15 -4.64
N CYS A 360 -19.60 -18.92 -5.57
CA CYS A 360 -19.66 -18.59 -6.99
C CYS A 360 -20.39 -17.26 -7.24
N GLY A 361 -21.60 -17.11 -6.67
CA GLY A 361 -22.40 -15.89 -6.80
C GLY A 361 -21.73 -14.66 -6.19
N LEU A 362 -21.12 -14.80 -5.00
CA LEU A 362 -20.37 -13.72 -4.36
C LEU A 362 -19.13 -13.31 -5.16
N THR A 363 -18.44 -14.28 -5.77
CA THR A 363 -17.30 -13.99 -6.66
C THR A 363 -17.75 -13.15 -7.85
N ILE A 364 -18.81 -13.57 -8.55
CA ILE A 364 -19.36 -12.82 -9.70
C ILE A 364 -19.82 -11.43 -9.27
N PHE A 365 -20.59 -11.33 -8.18
CA PHE A 365 -21.08 -10.05 -7.66
C PHE A 365 -19.93 -9.08 -7.38
N LEU A 366 -18.88 -9.55 -6.70
CA LEU A 366 -17.75 -8.71 -6.32
C LEU A 366 -17.00 -8.16 -7.54
N PHE A 367 -16.78 -9.01 -8.55
CA PHE A 367 -16.21 -8.58 -9.83
C PHE A 367 -17.09 -7.54 -10.54
N LEU A 368 -18.39 -7.78 -10.64
CA LEU A 368 -19.33 -6.83 -11.24
C LEU A 368 -19.34 -5.49 -10.49
N PHE A 369 -19.30 -5.53 -9.16
CA PHE A 369 -19.21 -4.34 -8.34
C PHE A 369 -17.96 -3.52 -8.64
N TYR A 370 -16.76 -4.14 -8.66
CA TYR A 370 -15.53 -3.41 -8.95
C TYR A 370 -15.40 -2.99 -10.42
N LEU A 371 -15.95 -3.76 -11.36
CA LEU A 371 -16.01 -3.37 -12.78
C LEU A 371 -16.93 -2.16 -13.02
N SER A 372 -17.96 -1.99 -12.18
CA SER A 372 -18.85 -0.82 -12.25
C SER A 372 -18.21 0.49 -11.78
N ARG A 373 -17.03 0.44 -11.13
CA ARG A 373 -16.30 1.63 -10.65
C ARG A 373 -15.39 2.21 -11.73
N THR A 374 -15.97 2.57 -12.87
CA THR A 374 -15.24 3.06 -14.05
C THR A 374 -14.48 4.36 -13.81
N GLU A 375 -14.89 5.15 -12.82
CA GLU A 375 -14.22 6.39 -12.44
C GLU A 375 -12.86 6.15 -11.77
N ASN A 376 -12.72 5.01 -11.05
CA ASN A 376 -11.54 4.68 -10.26
C ASN A 376 -11.41 3.16 -10.08
N TYR A 377 -10.83 2.49 -11.07
CA TYR A 377 -10.48 1.09 -10.97
C TYR A 377 -9.42 0.84 -9.89
N ASN A 378 -9.68 -0.16 -9.05
CA ASN A 378 -8.93 -0.37 -7.82
C ASN A 378 -8.36 -1.79 -7.75
N TYR A 379 -7.06 -1.93 -8.03
CA TYR A 379 -6.33 -3.19 -7.86
C TYR A 379 -5.98 -3.52 -6.40
N GLY A 380 -6.32 -2.64 -5.46
CA GLY A 380 -5.86 -2.67 -4.08
C GLY A 380 -4.63 -1.81 -3.82
N GLY A 381 -4.31 -0.86 -4.69
CA GLY A 381 -3.11 -0.02 -4.61
C GLY A 381 -1.81 -0.77 -4.90
N MET A 382 -0.70 -0.32 -4.32
CA MET A 382 0.58 -1.01 -4.40
C MET A 382 0.57 -2.26 -3.49
N THR A 383 0.11 -3.38 -4.03
CA THR A 383 -0.11 -4.64 -3.29
C THR A 383 0.29 -5.85 -4.13
N ALA A 384 0.67 -6.96 -3.50
CA ALA A 384 1.13 -8.16 -4.21
C ALA A 384 -0.01 -9.04 -4.77
N GLY A 385 -1.25 -8.52 -4.77
CA GLY A 385 -2.44 -9.24 -5.24
C GLY A 385 -3.72 -8.45 -5.04
N LEU A 386 -4.79 -8.95 -5.65
CA LEU A 386 -6.12 -8.32 -5.67
C LEU A 386 -6.85 -8.45 -4.32
N ARG A 387 -6.41 -7.68 -3.33
CA ARG A 387 -6.72 -7.86 -1.90
C ARG A 387 -8.22 -7.81 -1.55
N TRP A 388 -9.03 -7.07 -2.30
CA TRP A 388 -10.47 -7.03 -2.08
C TRP A 388 -11.17 -8.37 -2.35
N THR A 389 -10.49 -9.32 -3.02
CA THR A 389 -10.99 -10.69 -3.22
C THR A 389 -10.57 -11.68 -2.12
N PHE A 390 -9.63 -11.34 -1.26
CA PHE A 390 -8.96 -12.32 -0.40
C PHE A 390 -9.89 -12.97 0.61
N TRP A 391 -10.91 -12.25 1.06
CA TRP A 391 -11.93 -12.82 1.94
C TRP A 391 -12.74 -13.93 1.26
N LEU A 392 -12.75 -14.06 -0.08
CA LEU A 392 -13.41 -15.15 -0.80
C LEU A 392 -12.56 -16.43 -0.91
N ILE A 393 -11.27 -16.39 -0.59
CA ILE A 393 -10.36 -17.56 -0.71
C ILE A 393 -10.94 -18.82 -0.05
N PRO A 394 -11.54 -18.78 1.16
CA PRO A 394 -12.17 -19.96 1.75
C PRO A 394 -13.25 -20.61 0.87
N PHE A 395 -14.05 -19.82 0.15
CA PHE A 395 -15.02 -20.38 -0.80
C PHE A 395 -14.33 -21.08 -1.96
N TRP A 396 -13.27 -20.49 -2.51
CA TRP A 396 -12.53 -21.04 -3.63
C TRP A 396 -11.84 -22.35 -3.26
N ILE A 397 -11.19 -22.43 -2.10
CA ILE A 397 -10.56 -23.67 -1.61
C ILE A 397 -11.58 -24.79 -1.44
N LEU A 398 -12.75 -24.51 -0.84
CA LEU A 398 -13.83 -25.50 -0.73
C LEU A 398 -14.33 -25.96 -2.11
N ALA A 399 -14.43 -25.04 -3.07
CA ALA A 399 -14.82 -25.34 -4.43
C ALA A 399 -13.78 -26.16 -5.20
N MET A 400 -12.50 -26.17 -4.81
CA MET A 400 -11.46 -27.00 -5.43
C MET A 400 -11.57 -28.50 -5.07
N ILE A 401 -12.26 -28.85 -3.98
CA ILE A 401 -12.34 -30.24 -3.48
C ILE A 401 -12.78 -31.25 -4.56
N PRO A 402 -13.90 -31.03 -5.31
CA PRO A 402 -14.35 -31.98 -6.33
C PRO A 402 -13.34 -32.18 -7.46
N ALA A 403 -12.69 -31.09 -7.89
CA ALA A 403 -11.67 -31.15 -8.94
C ALA A 403 -10.44 -31.95 -8.47
N ALA A 404 -9.95 -31.68 -7.26
CA ALA A 404 -8.81 -32.40 -6.70
C ALA A 404 -9.12 -33.89 -6.49
N ASP A 405 -10.25 -34.23 -5.85
CA ASP A 405 -10.63 -35.62 -5.58
C ASP A 405 -10.85 -36.46 -6.85
N ARG A 406 -11.34 -35.84 -7.94
CA ARG A 406 -11.60 -36.51 -9.22
C ARG A 406 -10.33 -37.03 -9.89
N PHE A 407 -9.24 -36.24 -9.85
CA PHE A 407 -8.05 -36.48 -10.67
C PHE A 407 -6.83 -36.95 -9.89
N PHE A 408 -6.90 -36.96 -8.57
CA PHE A 408 -5.76 -37.22 -7.70
C PHE A 408 -4.98 -38.53 -7.98
N ARG A 409 -5.67 -39.58 -8.45
CA ARG A 409 -5.05 -40.90 -8.76
C ARG A 409 -4.32 -40.93 -10.11
N GLN A 410 -4.43 -39.88 -10.94
CA GLN A 410 -3.86 -39.85 -12.28
C GLN A 410 -2.48 -39.20 -12.25
N ALA A 411 -1.45 -39.90 -12.76
CA ALA A 411 -0.09 -39.33 -12.86
C ALA A 411 -0.07 -38.01 -13.66
N ASN A 412 -0.89 -37.92 -14.71
CA ASN A 412 -1.01 -36.73 -15.55
C ASN A 412 -1.55 -35.51 -14.80
N PHE A 413 -2.38 -35.72 -13.77
CA PHE A 413 -2.85 -34.62 -12.92
C PHE A 413 -1.67 -33.95 -12.21
N TRP A 414 -0.73 -34.75 -11.71
CA TRP A 414 0.44 -34.27 -11.01
C TRP A 414 1.44 -33.54 -11.89
N LEU A 415 1.57 -33.96 -13.16
CA LEU A 415 2.38 -33.25 -14.15
C LEU A 415 1.87 -31.83 -14.41
N VAL A 416 0.55 -31.61 -14.34
CA VAL A 416 -0.06 -30.30 -14.55
C VAL A 416 -0.15 -29.49 -13.27
N ILE A 417 -0.60 -30.08 -12.16
CA ILE A 417 -0.89 -29.33 -10.94
C ILE A 417 0.38 -28.91 -10.17
N SER A 418 1.48 -29.69 -10.28
CA SER A 418 2.70 -29.37 -9.54
C SER A 418 3.34 -28.07 -10.03
N PRO A 419 3.50 -27.81 -11.35
CA PRO A 419 3.90 -26.49 -11.85
C PRO A 419 2.97 -25.36 -11.40
N LEU A 420 1.65 -25.56 -11.47
CA LEU A 420 0.67 -24.54 -11.03
C LEU A 420 0.81 -24.22 -9.54
N LEU A 421 1.03 -25.23 -8.71
CA LEU A 421 1.28 -25.07 -7.28
C LEU A 421 2.62 -24.37 -7.02
N ILE A 422 3.69 -24.74 -7.74
CA ILE A 422 5.01 -24.10 -7.62
C ILE A 422 4.90 -22.60 -7.91
N VAL A 423 4.22 -22.22 -8.99
CA VAL A 423 4.02 -20.79 -9.34
C VAL A 423 3.16 -20.08 -8.29
N SER A 424 2.14 -20.76 -7.75
CA SER A 424 1.29 -20.20 -6.68
C SER A 424 2.09 -19.96 -5.40
N ILE A 425 2.92 -20.92 -4.99
CA ILE A 425 3.81 -20.81 -3.83
C ILE A 425 4.85 -19.71 -4.09
N PHE A 426 5.50 -19.70 -5.25
CA PHE A 426 6.46 -18.64 -5.60
C PHE A 426 5.82 -17.26 -5.51
N SER A 427 4.62 -17.08 -6.06
CA SER A 427 3.90 -15.82 -6.02
C SER A 427 3.52 -15.39 -4.59
N ALA A 428 3.16 -16.34 -3.72
CA ALA A 428 2.85 -16.09 -2.32
C ALA A 428 4.10 -15.75 -1.47
N LEU A 429 5.25 -16.39 -1.77
CA LEU A 429 6.50 -16.19 -1.05
C LEU A 429 7.32 -14.98 -1.56
N TYR A 430 7.14 -14.60 -2.82
CA TYR A 430 7.83 -13.45 -3.43
C TYR A 430 7.66 -12.14 -2.61
N PRO A 431 6.45 -11.77 -2.15
CA PRO A 431 6.24 -10.59 -1.32
C PRO A 431 6.28 -10.85 0.19
N LEU A 432 6.83 -11.98 0.65
CA LEU A 432 6.70 -12.42 2.06
C LEU A 432 7.24 -11.40 3.10
N GLN A 433 8.20 -10.56 2.71
CA GLN A 433 8.75 -9.49 3.58
C GLN A 433 7.86 -8.23 3.61
N SER A 434 7.08 -8.00 2.55
CA SER A 434 6.11 -6.92 2.50
C SER A 434 5.08 -7.20 1.40
N PRO A 435 3.80 -7.48 1.76
CA PRO A 435 2.72 -7.62 0.79
C PRO A 435 2.36 -6.29 0.11
N TRP A 436 2.88 -5.17 0.60
CA TRP A 436 2.63 -3.82 0.09
C TRP A 436 3.60 -3.41 -1.02
N ARG A 437 3.73 -4.28 -2.01
CA ARG A 437 4.59 -4.09 -3.19
C ARG A 437 3.94 -4.73 -4.40
N HIS A 438 4.30 -4.25 -5.59
CA HIS A 438 3.81 -4.87 -6.82
C HIS A 438 4.26 -6.35 -6.95
N PRO A 439 3.39 -7.24 -7.44
CA PRO A 439 3.72 -8.65 -7.64
C PRO A 439 4.81 -8.81 -8.72
N TRP A 440 5.48 -9.96 -8.72
CA TRP A 440 6.56 -10.24 -9.68
C TRP A 440 6.10 -10.05 -11.14
N LEU A 441 4.85 -10.42 -11.44
CA LEU A 441 4.30 -10.32 -12.79
C LEU A 441 4.10 -8.87 -13.23
N PHE A 442 3.71 -7.97 -12.32
CA PHE A 442 3.65 -6.53 -12.60
C PHE A 442 5.03 -6.00 -12.98
N GLN A 443 6.06 -6.34 -12.20
CA GLN A 443 7.43 -5.88 -12.46
C GLN A 443 7.95 -6.42 -13.80
N TRP A 444 7.68 -7.69 -14.09
CA TRP A 444 8.03 -8.30 -15.37
C TRP A 444 7.32 -7.62 -16.54
N MET A 445 6.00 -7.39 -16.45
CA MET A 445 5.24 -6.70 -17.50
C MET A 445 5.73 -5.26 -17.71
N THR A 446 6.10 -4.56 -16.65
CA THR A 446 6.68 -3.20 -16.72
C THR A 446 8.03 -3.23 -17.43
N HIS A 447 8.92 -4.16 -17.06
CA HIS A 447 10.24 -4.30 -17.68
C HIS A 447 10.14 -4.71 -19.16
N ALA A 448 9.15 -5.52 -19.51
CA ALA A 448 8.86 -5.92 -20.88
C ALA A 448 8.17 -4.81 -21.71
N GLY A 449 7.83 -3.66 -21.11
CA GLY A 449 7.11 -2.57 -21.80
C GLY A 449 5.66 -2.92 -22.15
N LEU A 450 5.07 -3.92 -21.49
CA LEU A 450 3.67 -4.34 -21.72
C LEU A 450 2.66 -3.48 -20.96
N ILE A 451 3.10 -2.82 -19.90
CA ILE A 451 2.31 -1.88 -19.10
C ILE A 451 3.19 -0.68 -18.74
N ASP A 452 2.56 0.49 -18.61
CA ASP A 452 3.19 1.69 -18.09
C ASP A 452 2.20 2.41 -17.17
N TYR A 453 2.47 2.30 -15.86
CA TYR A 453 1.76 3.04 -14.82
C TYR A 453 2.63 4.16 -14.26
N SER A 454 3.74 4.52 -14.91
CA SER A 454 4.63 5.55 -14.39
C SER A 454 3.99 6.94 -14.49
N ASP A 455 4.32 7.81 -13.53
CA ASP A 455 3.88 9.19 -13.59
C ASP A 455 4.76 9.96 -14.59
N PRO A 456 4.18 10.61 -15.61
CA PRO A 456 4.97 11.39 -16.54
C PRO A 456 5.66 12.53 -15.79
N ALA A 457 6.94 12.74 -16.10
CA ALA A 457 7.67 13.86 -15.56
C ALA A 457 6.99 15.19 -15.99
N PRO A 458 6.97 16.22 -15.12
CA PRO A 458 6.49 17.53 -15.49
C PRO A 458 7.23 18.03 -16.74
N GLN A 459 6.48 18.48 -17.74
CA GLN A 459 7.03 19.04 -18.96
C GLN A 459 7.42 20.50 -18.73
N VAL A 460 8.63 20.87 -19.13
CA VAL A 460 9.11 22.25 -19.15
C VAL A 460 9.51 22.62 -20.57
N ASN A 461 9.27 23.85 -20.96
CA ASN A 461 9.61 24.39 -22.29
C ASN A 461 10.99 25.06 -22.33
N PHE A 462 11.85 24.78 -21.36
CA PHE A 462 13.16 25.38 -21.23
C PHE A 462 14.20 24.37 -20.72
N GLU A 463 15.46 24.62 -21.05
CA GLU A 463 16.61 23.86 -20.54
C GLU A 463 17.46 24.73 -19.62
N ARG A 464 18.09 24.12 -18.61
CA ARG A 464 19.02 24.81 -17.70
C ARG A 464 20.24 23.95 -17.42
N GLN A 465 21.41 24.57 -17.44
CA GLN A 465 22.65 23.99 -16.90
C GLN A 465 23.07 24.61 -15.56
N THR A 466 22.17 25.36 -14.94
CA THR A 466 22.31 25.94 -13.61
C THR A 466 21.12 25.52 -12.76
N TRP A 467 21.27 25.53 -11.44
CA TRP A 467 20.15 25.34 -10.53
C TRP A 467 19.21 26.55 -10.43
N LEU A 468 19.52 27.68 -11.09
CA LEU A 468 18.57 28.79 -11.23
C LEU A 468 17.47 28.43 -12.23
N GLN A 469 16.20 28.57 -11.86
CA GLN A 469 15.08 28.35 -12.79
C GLN A 469 14.81 29.60 -13.63
N SER A 470 14.79 30.76 -12.98
CA SER A 470 14.41 32.05 -13.57
C SER A 470 15.40 33.15 -13.19
N LEU A 471 15.26 34.32 -13.80
CA LEU A 471 15.97 35.55 -13.45
C LEU A 471 14.92 36.65 -13.25
N PRO A 472 15.20 37.69 -12.43
CA PRO A 472 14.30 38.84 -12.31
C PRO A 472 13.93 39.47 -13.66
N GLY A 473 12.73 40.03 -13.79
CA GLY A 473 12.29 40.71 -15.01
C GLY A 473 13.11 41.97 -15.33
N ALA A 474 12.98 42.51 -16.54
CA ALA A 474 13.61 43.78 -16.90
C ALA A 474 13.06 44.91 -16.01
N GLY A 475 13.95 45.78 -15.51
CA GLY A 475 13.61 46.84 -14.55
C GLY A 475 13.31 46.36 -13.13
N GLN A 476 13.35 45.05 -12.86
CA GLN A 476 13.10 44.50 -11.53
C GLN A 476 14.41 44.18 -10.81
N THR A 477 14.43 44.42 -9.50
CA THR A 477 15.51 43.95 -8.62
C THR A 477 14.99 42.81 -7.78
N GLY A 478 15.69 41.67 -7.80
CA GLY A 478 15.39 40.50 -6.97
C GLY A 478 16.59 40.12 -6.14
N TRP A 479 16.39 39.76 -4.87
CA TRP A 479 17.45 39.19 -4.04
C TRP A 479 16.97 37.97 -3.28
N ALA A 480 17.90 37.05 -3.00
CA ALA A 480 17.66 35.83 -2.24
C ALA A 480 18.90 35.50 -1.42
N GLU A 481 18.68 35.03 -0.20
CA GLU A 481 19.70 34.60 0.73
C GLU A 481 19.59 33.10 0.94
N PHE A 482 20.69 32.39 0.68
CA PHE A 482 20.80 30.94 0.84
C PHE A 482 21.76 30.64 1.97
N THR A 483 21.29 29.89 2.96
CA THR A 483 22.08 29.47 4.10
C THR A 483 22.33 27.98 4.04
N ARG A 484 23.54 27.57 4.43
CA ARG A 484 23.94 26.18 4.56
C ARG A 484 24.56 25.96 5.94
N GLU A 485 24.07 24.94 6.63
CA GLU A 485 24.63 24.46 7.89
C GLU A 485 26.01 23.82 7.69
N ARG A 486 26.90 24.02 8.69
CA ARG A 486 28.25 23.47 8.70
C ARG A 486 28.51 22.79 10.05
N LEU A 487 29.20 21.66 10.01
CA LEU A 487 29.58 20.94 11.22
C LEU A 487 30.62 21.77 11.99
N TYR A 488 30.31 22.14 13.23
CA TYR A 488 31.21 22.87 14.15
C TYR A 488 31.69 24.24 13.65
N ARG A 489 30.94 24.90 12.75
CA ARG A 489 31.21 26.27 12.29
C ARG A 489 29.91 27.03 12.15
N GLU A 490 30.01 28.36 12.14
CA GLU A 490 28.87 29.21 11.80
C GLU A 490 28.28 28.84 10.43
N PRO A 491 26.94 28.92 10.27
CA PRO A 491 26.29 28.72 8.99
C PRO A 491 26.87 29.65 7.93
N GLN A 492 27.14 29.10 6.75
CA GLN A 492 27.57 29.92 5.62
C GLN A 492 26.34 30.48 4.92
N THR A 493 26.39 31.76 4.59
CA THR A 493 25.29 32.45 3.90
C THR A 493 25.79 33.07 2.61
N ILE A 494 25.09 32.81 1.51
CA ILE A 494 25.34 33.43 0.21
C ILE A 494 24.10 34.23 -0.18
N ARG A 495 24.27 35.52 -0.39
CA ARG A 495 23.23 36.42 -0.90
C ARG A 495 23.45 36.71 -2.37
N LEU A 496 22.41 36.43 -3.17
CA LEU A 496 22.29 36.80 -4.56
C LEU A 496 21.44 38.06 -4.66
N THR A 497 21.94 39.09 -5.33
CA THR A 497 21.18 40.31 -5.65
C THR A 497 21.30 40.53 -7.14
N ALA A 498 20.18 40.58 -7.84
CA ALA A 498 20.13 40.71 -9.29
C ALA A 498 19.32 41.93 -9.69
N VAL A 499 19.90 42.78 -10.52
CA VAL A 499 19.24 43.93 -11.16
C VAL A 499 19.00 43.56 -12.62
N GLY A 500 17.74 43.46 -13.02
CA GLY A 500 17.36 43.05 -14.37
C GLY A 500 17.46 44.18 -15.37
N GLY A 501 18.40 44.08 -16.32
CA GLY A 501 18.40 44.85 -17.56
C GLY A 501 17.54 44.19 -18.65
N GLU A 502 17.48 44.81 -19.82
CA GLU A 502 16.75 44.26 -20.99
C GLU A 502 17.45 43.07 -21.61
N GLU A 503 18.77 43.13 -21.80
CA GLU A 503 19.55 42.05 -22.44
C GLU A 503 20.32 41.18 -21.43
N ASP A 504 20.66 41.75 -20.28
CA ASP A 504 21.44 41.10 -19.23
C ASP A 504 20.86 41.35 -17.83
N VAL A 505 21.40 40.61 -16.87
CA VAL A 505 21.08 40.74 -15.44
C VAL A 505 22.40 40.90 -14.71
N GLU A 506 22.56 42.02 -14.01
CA GLU A 506 23.72 42.25 -13.15
C GLU A 506 23.50 41.52 -11.82
N LEU A 507 24.25 40.43 -11.61
CA LEU A 507 24.21 39.57 -10.44
C LEU A 507 25.38 39.90 -9.51
N THR A 508 25.05 40.38 -8.32
CA THR A 508 25.97 40.53 -7.19
C THR A 508 25.85 39.32 -6.27
N ILE A 509 26.96 38.66 -6.00
CA ILE A 509 27.09 37.48 -5.15
C ILE A 509 27.92 37.85 -3.92
N LYS A 510 27.30 37.84 -2.74
CA LYS A 510 27.97 38.12 -1.46
C LYS A 510 28.00 36.85 -0.62
N ASP A 511 29.20 36.33 -0.36
CA ASP A 511 29.44 35.17 0.50
C ASP A 511 29.88 35.67 1.89
N SER A 512 29.29 35.13 2.96
CA SER A 512 29.61 35.49 4.34
C SER A 512 31.07 35.23 4.71
N ASP A 513 31.72 34.26 4.05
CA ASP A 513 33.12 33.91 4.32
C ASP A 513 34.11 34.85 3.59
N GLN A 514 33.61 35.76 2.75
CA GLN A 514 34.42 36.62 1.89
C GLN A 514 34.11 38.09 2.18
N SER A 515 35.15 38.94 2.18
CA SER A 515 34.99 40.37 2.44
C SER A 515 34.34 41.12 1.27
N GLU A 516 34.71 40.78 0.04
CA GLU A 516 34.28 41.49 -1.16
C GLU A 516 33.23 40.70 -1.97
N PRO A 517 32.10 41.34 -2.35
CA PRO A 517 31.12 40.74 -3.24
C PRO A 517 31.68 40.60 -4.65
N ILE A 518 31.17 39.62 -5.39
CA ILE A 518 31.50 39.42 -6.80
C ILE A 518 30.33 39.91 -7.65
N VAL A 519 30.63 40.72 -8.67
CA VAL A 519 29.65 41.20 -9.63
C VAL A 519 29.88 40.49 -10.96
N ALA A 520 28.82 39.91 -11.51
CA ALA A 520 28.83 39.25 -12.81
C ALA A 520 27.57 39.63 -13.60
N ARG A 521 27.66 39.65 -14.92
CA ARG A 521 26.51 39.83 -15.81
C ARG A 521 26.08 38.51 -16.42
N ILE A 522 24.78 38.25 -16.40
CA ILE A 522 24.14 37.07 -16.98
C ILE A 522 23.37 37.52 -18.23
N SER A 523 23.73 37.01 -19.41
CA SER A 523 22.95 37.28 -20.63
C SER A 523 21.62 36.52 -20.60
N ARG A 524 20.50 37.24 -20.78
CA ARG A 524 19.16 36.63 -20.85
C ARG A 524 19.01 35.69 -22.04
N GLY A 525 19.57 36.08 -23.19
CA GLY A 525 19.52 35.25 -24.41
C GLY A 525 20.25 33.92 -24.23
N LEU A 526 21.42 33.93 -23.58
CA LEU A 526 22.15 32.69 -23.25
C LEU A 526 21.43 31.87 -22.18
N PHE A 527 20.88 32.53 -21.15
CA PHE A 527 20.08 31.86 -20.12
C PHE A 527 18.85 31.15 -20.71
N ALA A 528 18.12 31.82 -21.60
CA ALA A 528 16.93 31.29 -22.26
C ALA A 528 17.24 30.05 -23.10
N ARG A 529 18.43 30.01 -23.74
CA ARG A 529 18.93 28.85 -24.50
C ARG A 529 19.56 27.75 -23.64
N GLY A 530 19.61 27.92 -22.31
CA GLY A 530 20.19 26.93 -21.41
C GLY A 530 21.71 26.79 -21.54
N ALA A 531 22.42 27.88 -21.89
CA ALA A 531 23.88 27.88 -22.03
C ALA A 531 24.60 27.45 -20.74
N ALA A 532 25.85 27.01 -20.89
CA ALA A 532 26.69 26.61 -19.77
C ALA A 532 27.01 27.81 -18.86
N VAL A 533 27.21 27.56 -17.55
CA VAL A 533 27.35 28.62 -16.55
C VAL A 533 28.59 29.50 -16.78
N ASP A 534 29.66 28.91 -17.29
CA ASP A 534 30.90 29.59 -17.68
C ASP A 534 30.74 30.48 -18.93
N GLU A 535 29.85 30.13 -19.85
CA GLU A 535 29.48 30.98 -20.99
C GLU A 535 28.47 32.08 -20.58
N LEU A 536 27.62 31.76 -19.60
CA LEU A 536 26.55 32.60 -19.09
C LEU A 536 27.08 33.81 -18.32
N LEU A 537 28.08 33.59 -17.47
CA LEU A 537 28.60 34.58 -16.52
C LEU A 537 29.76 35.37 -17.12
N LYS A 538 29.58 36.69 -17.21
CA LYS A 538 30.67 37.64 -17.48
C LYS A 538 31.02 38.39 -16.20
N PHE A 539 32.12 38.00 -15.56
CA PHE A 539 32.59 38.65 -14.33
C PHE A 539 33.03 40.09 -14.61
N SER A 540 32.63 41.01 -13.73
CA SER A 540 33.07 42.41 -13.74
C SER A 540 34.24 42.58 -12.78
N GLY A 541 35.28 43.30 -13.20
CA GLY A 541 36.47 43.54 -12.38
C GLY A 541 37.43 42.35 -12.29
N ASP A 542 38.46 42.50 -11.45
CA ASP A 542 39.57 41.56 -11.35
C ASP A 542 39.29 40.48 -10.28
N VAL A 543 38.40 39.54 -10.62
CA VAL A 543 38.09 38.38 -9.76
C VAL A 543 39.09 37.25 -10.02
N SER A 544 39.71 36.70 -8.98
CA SER A 544 40.68 35.59 -9.12
C SER A 544 40.08 34.34 -9.78
N SER A 545 40.91 33.59 -10.51
CA SER A 545 40.49 32.39 -11.23
C SER A 545 39.84 31.34 -10.32
N GLU A 546 40.38 31.11 -9.11
CA GLU A 546 39.78 30.20 -8.13
C GLU A 546 38.36 30.62 -7.72
N ARG A 547 38.14 31.91 -7.45
CA ARG A 547 36.81 32.41 -7.06
C ARG A 547 35.82 32.30 -8.22
N ARG A 548 36.26 32.55 -9.47
CA ARG A 548 35.44 32.34 -10.67
C ARG A 548 35.02 30.87 -10.79
N THR A 549 35.98 29.95 -10.71
CA THR A 549 35.71 28.50 -10.80
C THR A 549 34.80 28.01 -9.67
N ALA A 550 34.96 28.52 -8.45
CA ALA A 550 34.12 28.16 -7.31
C ALA A 550 32.65 28.59 -7.52
N ILE A 551 32.41 29.83 -7.99
CA ILE A 551 31.07 30.33 -8.26
C ILE A 551 30.42 29.60 -9.43
N ILE A 552 31.16 29.40 -10.53
CA ILE A 552 30.67 28.64 -11.68
C ILE A 552 30.27 27.24 -11.23
N SER A 553 31.14 26.56 -10.47
CA SER A 553 30.87 25.21 -9.98
C SER A 553 29.66 25.17 -9.06
N TRP A 554 29.52 26.17 -8.18
CA TRP A 554 28.38 26.27 -7.28
C TRP A 554 27.08 26.49 -8.05
N LEU A 555 27.03 27.44 -9.00
CA LEU A 555 25.86 27.75 -9.83
C LEU A 555 25.51 26.61 -10.82
N ALA A 556 26.51 25.89 -11.32
CA ALA A 556 26.34 24.74 -12.20
C ALA A 556 25.85 23.48 -11.47
N GLY A 557 25.99 23.41 -10.14
CA GLY A 557 25.66 22.20 -9.36
C GLY A 557 26.78 21.16 -9.33
N GLY A 558 27.97 21.50 -9.79
CA GLY A 558 29.12 20.62 -9.87
C GLY A 558 30.26 21.29 -10.65
N PRO A 559 31.43 20.64 -10.75
CA PRO A 559 32.62 21.24 -11.37
C PRO A 559 32.51 21.44 -12.90
N LYS A 560 31.46 20.93 -13.55
CA LYS A 560 31.13 21.18 -14.95
C LYS A 560 29.61 21.40 -15.10
N SER A 561 29.22 22.20 -16.08
CA SER A 561 27.81 22.45 -16.42
C SER A 561 27.16 21.21 -17.03
N SER A 562 25.89 20.95 -16.70
CA SER A 562 25.11 19.84 -17.26
C SER A 562 23.62 20.11 -17.16
N TYR A 563 22.84 19.59 -18.11
CA TYR A 563 21.41 19.83 -18.15
C TYR A 563 20.68 19.20 -16.96
N PHE A 564 19.90 20.02 -16.27
CA PHE A 564 18.96 19.59 -15.25
C PHE A 564 17.74 18.92 -15.90
N ARG A 565 17.36 17.76 -15.38
CA ARG A 565 16.14 17.04 -15.75
C ARG A 565 15.11 17.15 -14.63
N VAL A 566 13.93 17.64 -14.97
CA VAL A 566 12.78 17.67 -14.05
C VAL A 566 12.29 16.23 -13.82
N ARG A 567 12.02 15.89 -12.57
CA ARG A 567 11.63 14.52 -12.16
C ARG A 567 10.16 14.45 -11.77
N ASP A 568 9.78 15.21 -10.77
CA ASP A 568 8.46 15.18 -10.15
C ASP A 568 8.13 16.53 -9.49
N TYR A 569 6.89 16.68 -9.05
CA TYR A 569 6.51 17.73 -8.11
C TYR A 569 6.79 17.28 -6.68
N ARG A 570 7.27 18.20 -5.84
CA ARG A 570 7.44 18.02 -4.40
C ARG A 570 6.98 19.26 -3.66
N TYR A 571 6.35 19.04 -2.50
CA TYR A 571 5.97 20.12 -1.60
C TYR A 571 7.08 20.31 -0.57
N LEU A 572 7.57 21.54 -0.44
CA LEU A 572 8.71 21.89 0.40
C LEU A 572 8.32 22.94 1.42
N HIS A 573 8.37 22.60 2.71
CA HIS A 573 8.31 23.60 3.78
C HIS A 573 9.64 24.36 3.89
N SER A 574 9.52 25.67 4.12
CA SER A 574 10.64 26.58 4.42
C SER A 574 10.18 27.62 5.45
N GLY A 575 11.12 28.43 5.96
CA GLY A 575 10.80 29.54 6.86
C GLY A 575 10.24 30.79 6.16
N LEU A 576 10.08 30.76 4.83
CA LEU A 576 9.68 31.93 4.03
C LEU A 576 8.18 32.21 4.08
N ARG A 577 7.35 31.17 4.23
CA ARG A 577 5.90 31.26 4.46
C ARG A 577 5.40 29.99 5.18
N PRO A 578 4.24 30.02 5.84
CA PRO A 578 3.69 28.84 6.55
C PRO A 578 3.40 27.66 5.62
N GLU A 579 2.85 27.92 4.43
CA GLU A 579 2.48 26.91 3.45
C GLU A 579 3.67 26.40 2.66
N ALA A 580 3.66 25.11 2.34
CA ALA A 580 4.67 24.49 1.50
C ALA A 580 4.70 25.11 0.09
N PHE A 581 5.90 25.20 -0.48
CA PHE A 581 6.11 25.53 -1.88
C PHE A 581 5.88 24.29 -2.74
N ARG A 582 5.06 24.41 -3.77
CA ARG A 582 4.97 23.40 -4.83
C ARG A 582 6.16 23.58 -5.75
N CYS A 583 7.12 22.68 -5.66
CA CYS A 583 8.36 22.75 -6.42
C CYS A 583 8.46 21.63 -7.46
N MET A 584 8.99 21.94 -8.64
CA MET A 584 9.55 20.96 -9.57
C MET A 584 10.92 20.54 -9.07
N ARG A 585 11.14 19.24 -8.89
CA ARG A 585 12.44 18.71 -8.49
C ARG A 585 13.29 18.47 -9.73
N ALA A 586 14.27 19.34 -9.95
CA ALA A 586 15.20 19.27 -11.07
C ALA A 586 16.53 18.68 -10.62
N THR A 587 17.11 17.77 -11.42
CA THR A 587 18.30 17.00 -11.03
C THR A 587 19.29 16.88 -12.18
N HIS A 588 20.58 16.93 -11.89
CA HIS A 588 21.61 16.43 -12.81
C HIS A 588 22.64 15.57 -12.07
N SER A 589 23.35 14.73 -12.82
CA SER A 589 24.40 13.87 -12.30
C SER A 589 25.55 13.83 -13.29
N LEU A 590 26.77 14.04 -12.79
CA LEU A 590 28.01 14.03 -13.57
C LEU A 590 28.97 13.00 -12.98
N LEU A 591 29.64 12.24 -13.86
CA LEU A 591 30.74 11.37 -13.50
C LEU A 591 32.02 11.97 -14.09
N ILE A 592 32.97 12.30 -13.22
CA ILE A 592 34.21 12.95 -13.61
C ILE A 592 35.38 12.08 -13.17
N ARG A 593 36.23 11.78 -14.15
CA ARG A 593 37.56 11.23 -13.91
C ARG A 593 38.52 12.43 -13.75
N PRO A 594 39.17 12.59 -12.59
CA PRO A 594 40.21 13.59 -12.40
C PRO A 594 41.34 13.44 -13.44
N ASP A 595 41.89 14.56 -13.90
CA ASP A 595 42.98 14.57 -14.90
C ASP A 595 44.32 14.07 -14.31
N ASP A 596 44.46 14.08 -12.98
CA ASP A 596 45.61 13.57 -12.23
C ASP A 596 45.61 12.03 -12.09
N GLY A 597 44.66 11.32 -12.72
CA GLY A 597 44.50 9.87 -12.61
C GLY A 597 43.80 9.42 -11.32
N GLY A 598 43.25 10.34 -10.54
CA GLY A 598 42.51 10.05 -9.31
C GLY A 598 41.23 9.22 -9.50
N PRO A 599 40.61 8.77 -8.40
CA PRO A 599 39.40 7.96 -8.46
C PRO A 599 38.22 8.75 -9.06
N ILE A 600 37.38 8.06 -9.83
CA ILE A 600 36.17 8.64 -10.43
C ILE A 600 35.25 9.16 -9.31
N ARG A 601 34.78 10.40 -9.49
CA ARG A 601 33.82 11.03 -8.59
C ARG A 601 32.50 11.27 -9.31
N ARG A 602 31.39 11.07 -8.58
CA ARG A 602 30.06 11.45 -9.04
C ARG A 602 29.63 12.72 -8.32
N TYR A 603 29.16 13.70 -9.08
CA TYR A 603 28.56 14.93 -8.58
C TYR A 603 27.07 14.92 -8.91
N TYR A 604 26.24 15.09 -7.90
CA TYR A 604 24.79 15.12 -8.02
C TYR A 604 24.27 16.43 -7.46
N CYS A 605 23.47 17.15 -8.24
CA CYS A 605 22.75 18.32 -7.75
C CYS A 605 21.25 18.12 -7.93
N MET A 606 20.51 18.62 -6.95
CA MET A 606 19.06 18.66 -6.95
C MET A 606 18.60 20.05 -6.54
N ALA A 607 17.78 20.67 -7.39
CA ALA A 607 17.18 21.97 -7.19
C ALA A 607 15.67 21.83 -7.05
N TRP A 608 15.08 22.58 -6.13
CA TRP A 608 13.63 22.67 -5.95
C TRP A 608 13.12 23.96 -6.59
N TRP A 609 12.73 23.86 -7.85
CA TRP A 609 12.30 24.97 -8.69
C TRP A 609 10.85 25.36 -8.45
N THR A 610 10.57 26.65 -8.31
CA THR A 610 9.21 27.20 -8.18
C THR A 610 9.23 28.66 -8.58
N GLU A 611 8.17 29.15 -9.22
CA GLU A 611 8.08 30.56 -9.64
C GLU A 611 7.73 31.51 -8.48
N ASP A 612 7.39 30.96 -7.31
CA ASP A 612 6.95 31.69 -6.12
C ASP A 612 8.07 32.51 -5.44
N VAL A 613 9.33 32.35 -5.86
CA VAL A 613 10.49 33.00 -5.24
C VAL A 613 11.47 33.55 -6.29
N PRO A 614 12.34 34.52 -5.95
CA PRO A 614 13.31 35.06 -6.87
C PRO A 614 14.31 33.98 -7.28
N PHE A 615 14.79 34.04 -8.51
CA PHE A 615 15.63 33.02 -9.15
C PHE A 615 14.96 31.65 -9.34
N GLY A 616 13.71 31.52 -8.89
CA GLY A 616 12.86 30.36 -9.04
C GLY A 616 13.36 29.10 -8.34
N VAL A 617 13.99 29.22 -7.17
CA VAL A 617 14.58 28.06 -6.48
C VAL A 617 14.60 28.25 -4.96
N VAL A 618 14.00 27.32 -4.21
CA VAL A 618 13.87 27.42 -2.74
C VAL A 618 14.99 26.66 -2.01
N ARG A 619 15.49 25.59 -2.61
CA ARG A 619 16.53 24.73 -2.03
C ARG A 619 17.41 24.15 -3.12
N VAL A 620 18.68 23.95 -2.80
CA VAL A 620 19.65 23.26 -3.64
C VAL A 620 20.43 22.26 -2.78
N ARG A 621 20.51 21.01 -3.20
CA ARG A 621 21.31 19.96 -2.56
C ARG A 621 22.38 19.50 -3.52
N GLN A 622 23.64 19.58 -3.10
CA GLN A 622 24.79 19.14 -3.86
C GLN A 622 25.51 18.05 -3.09
N VAL A 623 25.73 16.91 -3.74
CA VAL A 623 26.41 15.74 -3.18
C VAL A 623 27.55 15.36 -4.10
N SER A 624 28.75 15.21 -3.54
CA SER A 624 29.82 14.48 -4.20
C SER A 624 29.93 13.10 -3.58
N SER A 625 30.11 12.07 -4.41
CA SER A 625 30.27 10.70 -3.97
C SER A 625 31.43 10.04 -4.71
N ASP A 626 31.94 8.95 -4.15
CA ASP A 626 32.85 8.06 -4.87
C ASP A 626 32.12 7.33 -6.01
N ALA A 627 32.86 6.50 -6.75
CA ALA A 627 32.33 5.69 -7.85
C ALA A 627 31.27 4.65 -7.41
N ARG A 628 31.26 4.27 -6.12
CA ARG A 628 30.30 3.31 -5.53
C ARG A 628 29.04 4.00 -5.01
N GLY A 629 29.00 5.34 -5.01
CA GLY A 629 27.87 6.13 -4.52
C GLY A 629 27.94 6.47 -3.03
N VAL A 630 29.08 6.24 -2.37
CA VAL A 630 29.29 6.65 -0.98
C VAL A 630 29.50 8.16 -0.93
N PRO A 631 28.66 8.93 -0.21
CA PRO A 631 28.79 10.38 -0.16
C PRO A 631 30.10 10.80 0.52
N LEU A 632 30.87 11.65 -0.17
CA LEU A 632 32.10 12.25 0.31
C LEU A 632 31.84 13.64 0.91
N THR A 633 31.01 14.42 0.22
CA THR A 633 30.54 15.71 0.72
C THR A 633 29.07 15.89 0.40
N GLU A 634 28.36 16.54 1.31
CA GLU A 634 26.99 16.96 1.13
C GLU A 634 26.84 18.41 1.56
N SER A 635 26.11 19.18 0.76
CA SER A 635 25.74 20.54 1.09
C SER A 635 24.29 20.79 0.70
N VAL A 636 23.54 21.39 1.62
CA VAL A 636 22.16 21.79 1.41
C VAL A 636 22.08 23.29 1.62
N TRP A 637 21.79 24.01 0.55
CA TRP A 637 21.55 25.44 0.54
C TRP A 637 20.05 25.66 0.59
N GLN A 638 19.57 26.25 1.66
CA GLN A 638 18.17 26.57 1.89
C GLN A 638 17.99 28.08 1.76
N MET A 639 17.02 28.52 0.94
CA MET A 639 16.63 29.93 0.94
C MET A 639 16.00 30.29 2.29
N THR A 640 16.56 31.28 2.96
CA THR A 640 16.17 31.74 4.31
C THR A 640 15.53 33.13 4.29
N ALA A 641 15.86 33.96 3.30
CA ALA A 641 15.23 35.25 3.07
C ALA A 641 15.20 35.59 1.58
N ALA A 642 14.23 36.40 1.15
CA ALA A 642 14.10 36.83 -0.24
C ALA A 642 13.41 38.20 -0.35
N SER A 643 13.61 38.89 -1.48
CA SER A 643 12.97 40.17 -1.78
C SER A 643 11.46 40.07 -2.00
N GLN A 644 11.01 38.95 -2.55
CA GLN A 644 9.62 38.69 -2.87
C GLN A 644 9.33 37.22 -2.63
N VAL A 645 8.24 36.91 -1.95
CA VAL A 645 7.73 35.55 -1.81
C VAL A 645 6.26 35.61 -2.18
N ALA A 646 5.84 34.85 -3.19
CA ALA A 646 4.45 34.83 -3.61
C ALA A 646 3.57 34.30 -2.46
N GLU A 647 2.41 34.91 -2.29
CA GLU A 647 1.39 34.38 -1.37
C GLU A 647 0.91 33.01 -1.86
N PHE A 648 0.54 32.15 -0.92
CA PHE A 648 0.00 30.84 -1.28
C PHE A 648 -1.40 31.01 -1.89
N VAL A 649 -1.54 30.60 -3.14
CA VAL A 649 -2.82 30.44 -3.81
C VAL A 649 -3.09 28.95 -3.94
N ASN A 650 -4.21 28.46 -3.40
CA ASN A 650 -4.58 27.06 -3.53
C ASN A 650 -4.92 26.75 -4.99
N PRO A 651 -4.10 25.97 -5.72
CA PRO A 651 -4.34 25.69 -7.13
C PRO A 651 -5.52 24.72 -7.34
N PHE A 652 -6.09 24.19 -6.25
CA PHE A 652 -7.22 23.27 -6.25
C PHE A 652 -8.52 23.91 -5.74
N ALA A 653 -8.55 25.24 -5.53
CA ALA A 653 -9.75 25.95 -5.04
C ALA A 653 -10.99 25.63 -5.91
N ASP A 654 -10.88 25.80 -7.23
CA ASP A 654 -11.97 25.51 -8.18
C ASP A 654 -12.44 24.04 -8.16
N GLN A 655 -11.54 23.10 -7.81
CA GLN A 655 -11.88 21.68 -7.71
C GLN A 655 -12.58 21.35 -6.38
N LEU A 656 -12.30 22.11 -5.33
CA LEU A 656 -12.96 21.99 -4.05
C LEU A 656 -14.38 22.54 -4.12
N GLU A 657 -14.57 23.71 -4.72
CA GLU A 657 -15.90 24.33 -4.87
C GLU A 657 -16.89 23.44 -5.63
N LYS A 658 -16.44 22.71 -6.65
CA LYS A 658 -17.29 21.78 -7.42
C LYS A 658 -17.70 20.51 -6.68
N ASN A 659 -17.04 20.18 -5.57
CA ASN A 659 -17.31 18.98 -4.78
C ASN A 659 -18.09 19.28 -3.48
N GLU A 660 -18.42 20.55 -3.21
CA GLU A 660 -19.26 20.97 -2.08
C GLU A 660 -20.77 20.95 -2.39
N ASP A 661 -21.15 20.79 -3.67
CA ASP A 661 -22.51 20.50 -4.16
C ASP A 661 -22.78 18.99 -4.26
#